data_AF-A0A0E9N109-F1
#
_entry.id   AF-A0A0E9N109-F1
#
_cell.length_a   1.000
_cell.length_b   1.000
_cell.length_c   1.000
_cell.angle_alpha   90.00
_cell.angle_beta   90.00
_cell.angle_gamma   90.00
#
_symmetry.space_group_name_H-M   'P 1'
#
loop_
_entity.id
_entity.type
_entity.pdbx_description
1 polymer ?
#
loop_
_entity_poly.entity_id
_entity_poly.type
_entity_poly.pdbx_seq_one_letter_code
_entity_poly.pdbx_strand_id
1 'polypeptide(L)'
;MQLRWILFVLVVVHTSASGQQTRWNHRYDQTLVMKIACAIPDNKKGSVVLATFKEVLDLVRRTDQITLEAPKILYLVGWQYNGHDDKYPAFFAVNEHLKRPEDANARESLLWLMREAKKFHTTISLHINMTDAYDDSPLWDTYVKEDMLSKNEDGTLMVVGEYNGKKAYQVNYQREWEKGYAQKRIDSLLHLLPALKEAGTIHLDAWIARDSKGHRESAIQEAAYQQKVGRYWLSRGIEPTSEWVMDYMEGIIPFYWHFNARTTDQYLRQPASVVTGGHFNPDLKRSDFGLEFLFGTSMYGENHFPGWQRYRNKQFDGNWETGFMKDFFLQFPQYAFLNRLQRLSVTGKGENRMAAFSDSVVVSLKDSIIKRGNFVFRNHNQVLFPLTWRYDASYIAYSTQATMIDRPVPQQWKGKTTLGLFVLNKSGWQKEKEIPLRNGRMQFTLEAEKPVLLVPAGAAAVRATARAGDTTFIHHEVVTKIPQRFAYHQTLTYKLMLAEAGFDGKFRRRDNGVNKNYLNAEQALAVIGRLDKITLGMPKIVYLVGWQYNGHDSKYPALFEGNPAIKRSQDKDALESIRWLMKEARKYNTVVSLHINLFDAYEDSPLWDTYVNNNIIARRQDGSLMGGECGYPISYAQEWKTGFLQKRIDSLCSLLPLGEAGTIHVDAFHTWPPKPIQQADGSWRISLDKSITSPFLGFTPEDETKTQEKIYEYFGSKGIDVTSEGVDFLREQSFVQWQSMAWWYNNREQYLKWPASVYCGGEDRSDWGKLFGTSMHVEEEARIDPVGLPGVKAAFCQKTLIWYYLNRLDRLFLVDRDGYRMVQFSGGVKTEIGQGVFRLYEGNALLAEGSDVCMPASWIDSKSMIAYSRDGYEKRTWRLPAAFRKATQAEIFVVTANGTEKKGSTKISKGQLRLQLSPDEMVWIKIK
;
A
#
# COMPACT_ATOMS: atom_id res chain seq x y z
N MET A 1 -10.99 23.88 -57.64
CA MET A 1 -11.19 22.72 -56.72
C MET A 1 -9.99 22.63 -55.80
N GLN A 2 -10.16 23.01 -54.54
CA GLN A 2 -9.09 23.13 -53.54
C GLN A 2 -8.79 21.76 -52.90
N LEU A 3 -7.53 21.31 -52.93
CA LEU A 3 -7.03 20.22 -52.10
C LEU A 3 -6.59 20.78 -50.73
N ARG A 4 -7.22 20.28 -49.65
CA ARG A 4 -6.85 20.59 -48.27
C ARG A 4 -5.69 19.72 -47.80
N TRP A 5 -4.63 20.37 -47.35
CA TRP A 5 -3.56 19.79 -46.53
C TRP A 5 -4.07 19.65 -45.08
N ILE A 6 -3.96 18.46 -44.50
CA ILE A 6 -4.11 18.25 -43.05
C ILE A 6 -2.71 17.94 -42.50
N LEU A 7 -2.20 18.89 -41.71
CA LEU A 7 -0.94 18.80 -40.98
C LEU A 7 -1.20 17.96 -39.70
N PHE A 8 -0.71 16.72 -39.64
CA PHE A 8 -0.66 15.96 -38.40
C PHE A 8 0.51 16.46 -37.56
N VAL A 9 0.23 17.27 -36.53
CA VAL A 9 1.20 17.61 -35.48
C VAL A 9 1.36 16.38 -34.58
N LEU A 10 2.50 15.70 -34.73
CA LEU A 10 3.00 14.69 -33.80
C LEU A 10 3.35 15.39 -32.48
N VAL A 11 2.42 15.37 -31.53
CA VAL A 11 2.72 15.67 -30.13
C VAL A 11 3.51 14.48 -29.58
N VAL A 12 4.84 14.60 -29.56
CA VAL A 12 5.70 13.71 -28.78
C VAL A 12 5.48 14.04 -27.30
N VAL A 13 4.51 13.36 -26.68
CA VAL A 13 4.36 13.34 -25.23
C VAL A 13 5.62 12.70 -24.67
N HIS A 14 6.51 13.50 -24.09
CA HIS A 14 7.56 13.00 -23.20
C HIS A 14 6.89 12.53 -21.92
N THR A 15 6.41 11.28 -21.91
CA THR A 15 6.07 10.59 -20.66
C THR A 15 7.38 10.31 -19.93
N SER A 16 7.74 11.17 -18.97
CA SER A 16 8.67 10.79 -17.90
C SER A 16 8.11 9.54 -17.23
N ALA A 17 8.90 8.47 -17.18
CA ALA A 17 8.54 7.18 -16.62
C ALA A 17 7.99 7.32 -15.19
N SER A 18 6.67 7.39 -15.06
CA SER A 18 5.95 7.13 -13.82
C SER A 18 6.10 5.64 -13.52
N GLY A 19 6.62 5.30 -12.34
CA GLY A 19 6.71 3.91 -11.89
C GLY A 19 5.34 3.25 -11.97
N GLN A 20 5.19 2.26 -12.84
CA GLN A 20 3.99 1.42 -12.87
C GLN A 20 3.86 0.71 -11.53
N GLN A 21 2.82 1.08 -10.78
CA GLN A 21 2.34 0.37 -9.59
C GLN A 21 2.04 -1.09 -9.99
N THR A 22 2.64 -2.07 -9.31
CA THR A 22 2.32 -3.48 -9.52
C THR A 22 0.99 -3.79 -8.86
N ARG A 23 0.10 -4.54 -9.54
CA ARG A 23 -1.14 -5.05 -8.95
C ARG A 23 -0.92 -6.14 -7.89
N TRP A 24 0.34 -6.54 -7.69
CA TRP A 24 0.74 -7.71 -6.94
C TRP A 24 1.22 -7.38 -5.52
N ASN A 25 0.95 -8.26 -4.55
CA ASN A 25 1.45 -8.25 -3.18
C ASN A 25 2.97 -8.34 -3.15
N HIS A 26 3.57 -9.11 -4.08
CA HIS A 26 5.02 -9.22 -4.22
C HIS A 26 5.54 -8.55 -5.50
N ARG A 27 6.72 -7.93 -5.40
CA ARG A 27 7.51 -7.49 -6.56
C ARG A 27 8.31 -8.66 -7.15
N TYR A 28 7.62 -9.62 -7.77
CA TYR A 28 8.27 -10.80 -8.39
C TYR A 28 9.38 -10.45 -9.39
N ASP A 29 9.30 -9.27 -10.00
CA ASP A 29 10.32 -8.70 -10.89
C ASP A 29 11.63 -8.33 -10.17
N GLN A 30 11.62 -8.29 -8.84
CA GLN A 30 12.70 -7.86 -7.95
C GLN A 30 12.89 -8.76 -6.71
N THR A 31 12.14 -9.86 -6.62
CA THR A 31 12.18 -10.83 -5.52
C THR A 31 12.79 -12.14 -6.01
N LEU A 32 13.71 -12.71 -5.24
CA LEU A 32 14.31 -14.00 -5.54
C LEU A 32 13.33 -15.11 -5.15
N VAL A 33 12.71 -15.75 -6.15
CA VAL A 33 11.73 -16.82 -5.96
C VAL A 33 12.42 -18.17 -6.09
N MET A 34 12.30 -19.02 -5.07
CA MET A 34 12.99 -20.30 -4.97
C MET A 34 12.06 -21.43 -4.51
N LYS A 35 12.46 -22.68 -4.76
CA LYS A 35 11.86 -23.90 -4.21
C LYS A 35 12.87 -24.59 -3.30
N ILE A 36 12.40 -25.36 -2.33
CA ILE A 36 13.22 -26.27 -1.54
C ILE A 36 12.49 -27.58 -1.28
N ALA A 37 13.20 -28.69 -1.45
CA ALA A 37 12.65 -30.02 -1.17
C ALA A 37 12.73 -30.34 0.31
N CYS A 38 11.58 -30.62 0.92
CA CYS A 38 11.45 -31.00 2.31
C CYS A 38 11.37 -32.53 2.46
N ALA A 39 10.56 -33.20 1.65
CA ALA A 39 10.39 -34.66 1.73
C ALA A 39 9.81 -35.29 0.46
N ILE A 40 9.99 -36.59 0.33
CA ILE A 40 9.32 -37.47 -0.63
C ILE A 40 8.82 -38.73 0.09
N PRO A 41 7.79 -39.43 -0.42
CA PRO A 41 7.32 -40.69 0.15
C PRO A 41 8.39 -41.79 0.11
N ASP A 42 8.41 -42.66 1.12
CA ASP A 42 9.30 -43.84 1.17
C ASP A 42 8.71 -45.10 0.50
N ASN A 43 7.51 -44.97 -0.09
CA ASN A 43 6.69 -46.05 -0.67
C ASN A 43 6.27 -47.16 0.31
N LYS A 44 6.37 -46.89 1.63
CA LYS A 44 5.96 -47.76 2.75
C LYS A 44 5.08 -46.99 3.75
N LYS A 45 4.38 -45.95 3.27
CA LYS A 45 3.52 -45.04 4.07
C LYS A 45 4.29 -44.16 5.06
N GLY A 46 5.59 -43.96 4.87
CA GLY A 46 6.44 -43.02 5.60
C GLY A 46 7.10 -41.99 4.67
N SER A 47 8.01 -41.20 5.24
CA SER A 47 8.63 -40.03 4.58
C SER A 47 10.15 -40.16 4.56
N VAL A 48 10.77 -39.95 3.39
CA VAL A 48 12.20 -39.66 3.26
C VAL A 48 12.39 -38.16 3.43
N VAL A 49 12.90 -37.74 4.60
CA VAL A 49 13.13 -36.32 4.91
C VAL A 49 14.41 -35.82 4.22
N LEU A 50 14.25 -34.78 3.41
CA LEU A 50 15.34 -34.09 2.70
C LEU A 50 15.80 -32.83 3.45
N ALA A 51 14.86 -32.13 4.09
CA ALA A 51 15.11 -31.02 5.00
C ALA A 51 13.92 -30.81 5.95
N THR A 52 14.18 -30.89 7.26
CA THR A 52 13.23 -30.51 8.31
C THR A 52 12.98 -28.99 8.29
N PHE A 53 11.89 -28.51 8.92
CA PHE A 53 11.63 -27.06 8.98
C PHE A 53 12.74 -26.27 9.69
N LYS A 54 13.45 -26.89 10.63
CA LYS A 54 14.62 -26.29 11.30
C LYS A 54 15.79 -26.10 10.33
N GLU A 55 16.10 -27.13 9.55
CA GLU A 55 17.17 -27.06 8.53
C GLU A 55 16.82 -26.08 7.42
N VAL A 56 15.54 -25.98 7.03
CA VAL A 56 15.09 -24.94 6.09
C VAL A 56 15.39 -23.54 6.63
N LEU A 57 15.15 -23.27 7.92
CA LEU A 57 15.48 -21.96 8.51
C LEU A 57 16.99 -21.69 8.50
N ASP A 58 17.82 -22.71 8.71
CA ASP A 58 19.28 -22.55 8.65
C ASP A 58 19.77 -22.24 7.23
N LEU A 59 19.16 -22.85 6.21
CA LEU A 59 19.41 -22.50 4.81
C LEU A 59 18.91 -21.09 4.48
N VAL A 60 17.76 -20.67 5.02
CA VAL A 60 17.25 -19.30 4.88
C VAL A 60 18.24 -18.28 5.45
N ARG A 61 18.77 -18.50 6.66
CA ARG A 61 19.80 -17.65 7.26
C ARG A 61 21.04 -17.54 6.38
N ARG A 62 21.49 -18.67 5.84
CA ARG A 62 22.70 -18.71 5.03
C ARG A 62 22.53 -18.03 3.69
N THR A 63 21.41 -18.26 3.01
CA THR A 63 21.09 -17.58 1.76
C THR A 63 20.87 -16.09 1.97
N ASP A 64 20.29 -15.64 3.08
CA ASP A 64 20.12 -14.22 3.38
C ASP A 64 21.46 -13.47 3.48
N GLN A 65 22.46 -14.10 4.11
CA GLN A 65 23.84 -13.58 4.15
C GLN A 65 24.46 -13.50 2.75
N ILE A 66 24.37 -14.57 1.95
CA ILE A 66 24.92 -14.62 0.59
C ILE A 66 24.27 -13.54 -0.29
N THR A 67 22.95 -13.42 -0.19
CA THR A 67 22.13 -12.57 -1.06
C THR A 67 22.08 -11.11 -0.63
N LEU A 68 22.80 -10.73 0.43
CA LEU A 68 22.83 -9.37 0.96
C LEU A 68 21.41 -8.87 1.25
N GLU A 69 20.62 -9.70 1.94
CA GLU A 69 19.27 -9.35 2.38
C GLU A 69 18.27 -9.11 1.24
N ALA A 70 18.54 -9.65 0.04
CA ALA A 70 17.58 -9.56 -1.06
C ALA A 70 16.21 -10.13 -0.65
N PRO A 71 15.07 -9.50 -1.01
CA PRO A 71 13.76 -10.10 -0.78
C PRO A 71 13.66 -11.48 -1.44
N LYS A 72 13.16 -12.47 -0.70
CA LYS A 72 13.05 -13.87 -1.14
C LYS A 72 11.65 -14.42 -0.93
N ILE A 73 11.20 -15.29 -1.83
CA ILE A 73 10.08 -16.21 -1.63
C ILE A 73 10.63 -17.62 -1.73
N LEU A 74 10.29 -18.49 -0.79
CA LEU A 74 10.72 -19.89 -0.79
C LEU A 74 9.51 -20.82 -0.66
N TYR A 75 9.26 -21.60 -1.71
CA TYR A 75 8.20 -22.61 -1.74
C TYR A 75 8.69 -23.96 -1.23
N LEU A 76 7.99 -24.51 -0.24
CA LEU A 76 8.31 -25.80 0.37
C LEU A 76 7.69 -26.94 -0.45
N VAL A 77 8.52 -27.77 -1.07
CA VAL A 77 8.12 -28.93 -1.86
C VAL A 77 8.06 -30.16 -0.95
N GLY A 78 6.90 -30.83 -0.91
CA GLY A 78 6.67 -31.98 -0.04
C GLY A 78 6.49 -31.63 1.44
N TRP A 79 5.88 -30.48 1.72
CA TRP A 79 5.56 -30.03 3.08
C TRP A 79 4.40 -30.81 3.73
N GLN A 80 3.58 -31.48 2.92
CA GLN A 80 2.33 -32.14 3.31
C GLN A 80 2.45 -33.68 3.31
N TYR A 81 1.57 -34.34 4.07
CA TYR A 81 1.48 -35.81 4.17
C TYR A 81 2.85 -36.49 4.30
N ASN A 82 3.26 -37.34 3.34
CA ASN A 82 4.57 -38.00 3.38
C ASN A 82 5.61 -37.36 2.46
N GLY A 83 5.28 -36.29 1.74
CA GLY A 83 6.21 -35.60 0.84
C GLY A 83 5.61 -35.18 -0.50
N HIS A 84 6.49 -34.85 -1.44
CA HIS A 84 6.15 -34.42 -2.79
C HIS A 84 5.40 -35.52 -3.55
N ASP A 85 4.40 -35.12 -4.34
CA ASP A 85 3.54 -36.02 -5.13
C ASP A 85 2.87 -37.13 -4.29
N ASP A 86 2.28 -36.72 -3.17
CA ASP A 86 1.53 -37.61 -2.26
C ASP A 86 0.15 -37.03 -1.92
N LYS A 87 -0.86 -37.91 -1.91
CA LYS A 87 -2.25 -37.67 -1.44
C LYS A 87 -3.06 -36.57 -2.13
N TYR A 88 -2.54 -35.91 -3.17
CA TYR A 88 -3.36 -35.02 -3.99
C TYR A 88 -4.65 -35.72 -4.47
N PRO A 89 -5.78 -35.01 -4.57
CA PRO A 89 -5.93 -33.56 -4.49
C PRO A 89 -6.00 -32.99 -3.06
N ALA A 90 -5.83 -33.82 -2.03
CA ALA A 90 -5.80 -33.37 -0.65
C ALA A 90 -4.46 -32.71 -0.29
N PHE A 91 -4.52 -31.63 0.49
CA PHE A 91 -3.35 -30.95 1.07
C PHE A 91 -3.70 -30.36 2.45
N PHE A 92 -4.36 -31.16 3.29
CA PHE A 92 -4.93 -30.72 4.58
C PHE A 92 -4.15 -31.20 5.81
N ALA A 93 -2.96 -31.77 5.62
CA ALA A 93 -2.11 -32.24 6.70
C ALA A 93 -0.66 -31.87 6.44
N VAL A 94 0.00 -31.32 7.45
CA VAL A 94 1.45 -31.03 7.41
C VAL A 94 2.21 -32.34 7.68
N ASN A 95 3.32 -32.57 6.99
CA ASN A 95 4.12 -33.77 7.16
C ASN A 95 4.74 -33.82 8.56
N GLU A 96 4.32 -34.81 9.37
CA GLU A 96 4.77 -34.96 10.76
C GLU A 96 6.27 -35.25 10.89
N HIS A 97 6.92 -35.78 9.84
CA HIS A 97 8.36 -36.04 9.84
C HIS A 97 9.21 -34.76 9.67
N LEU A 98 8.61 -33.62 9.31
CA LEU A 98 9.31 -32.34 9.18
C LEU A 98 9.34 -31.51 10.48
N LYS A 99 8.65 -31.98 11.52
CA LYS A 99 8.50 -31.32 12.81
C LYS A 99 9.84 -31.06 13.49
N ARG A 100 9.97 -29.93 14.19
CA ARG A 100 11.07 -29.74 15.15
C ARG A 100 10.70 -30.31 16.53
N PRO A 101 11.65 -30.87 17.29
CA PRO A 101 11.35 -31.45 18.61
C PRO A 101 10.66 -30.51 19.60
N GLU A 102 10.85 -29.19 19.44
CA GLU A 102 10.35 -28.15 20.34
C GLU A 102 8.85 -27.85 20.21
N ASP A 103 8.17 -28.33 19.15
CA ASP A 103 6.73 -28.06 18.95
C ASP A 103 5.86 -29.29 19.16
N ALA A 104 4.57 -29.06 19.45
CA ALA A 104 3.61 -30.14 19.68
C ALA A 104 3.36 -30.95 18.39
N ASN A 105 3.23 -30.29 17.24
CA ASN A 105 2.91 -30.91 15.96
C ASN A 105 3.63 -30.20 14.79
N ALA A 106 3.70 -30.84 13.62
CA ALA A 106 4.42 -30.27 12.46
C ALA A 106 3.81 -28.97 11.93
N ARG A 107 2.51 -28.75 12.11
CA ARG A 107 1.86 -27.49 11.75
C ARG A 107 2.41 -26.32 12.55
N GLU A 108 2.64 -26.48 13.85
CA GLU A 108 3.29 -25.45 14.67
C GLU A 108 4.71 -25.17 14.20
N SER A 109 5.46 -26.19 13.80
CA SER A 109 6.81 -26.03 13.23
C SER A 109 6.80 -25.27 11.91
N LEU A 110 5.82 -25.53 11.05
CA LEU A 110 5.66 -24.77 9.80
C LEU A 110 5.30 -23.31 10.09
N LEU A 111 4.35 -23.04 10.99
CA LEU A 111 3.99 -21.68 11.38
C LEU A 111 5.15 -20.94 12.06
N TRP A 112 5.98 -21.64 12.84
CA TRP A 112 7.22 -21.12 13.39
C TRP A 112 8.20 -20.74 12.28
N LEU A 113 8.44 -21.62 11.32
CA LEU A 113 9.33 -21.35 10.17
C LEU A 113 8.84 -20.13 9.39
N MET A 114 7.54 -20.05 9.07
CA MET A 114 6.95 -18.92 8.35
C MET A 114 7.14 -17.59 9.09
N ARG A 115 7.11 -17.58 10.43
CA ARG A 115 7.39 -16.37 11.22
C ARG A 115 8.88 -16.05 11.28
N GLU A 116 9.74 -17.04 11.54
CA GLU A 116 11.17 -16.81 11.75
C GLU A 116 11.90 -16.43 10.47
N ALA A 117 11.52 -17.02 9.33
CA ALA A 117 12.15 -16.74 8.04
C ALA A 117 12.04 -15.26 7.61
N LYS A 118 11.00 -14.56 8.07
CA LYS A 118 10.81 -13.12 7.79
C LYS A 118 11.93 -12.25 8.35
N LYS A 119 12.55 -12.66 9.46
CA LYS A 119 13.72 -11.97 10.03
C LYS A 119 14.92 -11.96 9.08
N PHE A 120 14.87 -12.80 8.05
CA PHE A 120 15.91 -13.02 7.03
C PHE A 120 15.34 -12.76 5.62
N HIS A 121 14.46 -11.76 5.50
CA HIS A 121 13.89 -11.28 4.23
C HIS A 121 13.29 -12.37 3.35
N THR A 122 12.74 -13.42 3.97
CA THR A 122 12.22 -14.59 3.27
C THR A 122 10.78 -14.85 3.62
N THR A 123 9.92 -14.77 2.61
CA THR A 123 8.53 -15.24 2.67
C THR A 123 8.51 -16.74 2.41
N ILE A 124 8.02 -17.51 3.38
CA ILE A 124 7.80 -18.95 3.20
C ILE A 124 6.38 -19.17 2.69
N SER A 125 6.26 -19.96 1.63
CA SER A 125 4.98 -20.44 1.14
C SER A 125 5.11 -21.88 0.64
N LEU A 126 4.06 -22.42 0.03
CA LEU A 126 3.91 -23.84 -0.22
C LEU A 126 3.86 -24.12 -1.72
N HIS A 127 4.47 -25.23 -2.10
CA HIS A 127 4.22 -25.88 -3.36
C HIS A 127 3.06 -26.86 -3.17
N ILE A 128 2.05 -26.76 -4.02
CA ILE A 128 0.90 -27.67 -4.08
C ILE A 128 0.63 -28.06 -5.54
N ASN A 129 -0.19 -29.09 -5.74
CA ASN A 129 -0.65 -29.53 -7.04
C ASN A 129 -2.18 -29.53 -7.06
N MET A 130 -2.77 -28.99 -8.13
CA MET A 130 -4.22 -28.95 -8.33
C MET A 130 -4.65 -29.71 -9.60
N THR A 131 -3.74 -30.47 -10.20
CA THR A 131 -3.94 -31.27 -11.41
C THR A 131 -4.09 -32.74 -11.06
N ASP A 132 -3.30 -33.24 -10.13
CA ASP A 132 -3.19 -34.67 -9.87
C ASP A 132 -4.12 -35.14 -8.75
N ALA A 133 -4.58 -36.38 -8.89
CA ALA A 133 -5.30 -37.15 -7.89
C ALA A 133 -4.70 -38.55 -7.79
N TYR A 134 -4.53 -39.05 -6.56
CA TYR A 134 -4.02 -40.39 -6.28
C TYR A 134 -5.09 -41.24 -5.61
N ASP A 135 -5.08 -42.54 -5.89
CA ASP A 135 -6.06 -43.50 -5.39
C ASP A 135 -5.99 -43.76 -3.88
N ASP A 136 -4.89 -43.36 -3.26
CA ASP A 136 -4.70 -43.40 -1.82
C ASP A 136 -4.94 -42.04 -1.12
N SER A 137 -5.45 -41.05 -1.85
CA SER A 137 -5.89 -39.77 -1.29
C SER A 137 -7.09 -39.94 -0.37
N PRO A 138 -7.18 -39.22 0.77
CA PRO A 138 -8.39 -39.21 1.58
C PRO A 138 -9.62 -38.62 0.84
N LEU A 139 -9.41 -37.97 -0.31
CA LEU A 139 -10.50 -37.46 -1.15
C LEU A 139 -10.87 -38.41 -2.29
N TRP A 140 -10.18 -39.54 -2.47
CA TRP A 140 -10.35 -40.41 -3.64
C TRP A 140 -11.79 -40.88 -3.86
N ASP A 141 -12.37 -41.54 -2.85
CA ASP A 141 -13.74 -42.08 -2.94
C ASP A 141 -14.76 -40.98 -3.25
N THR A 142 -14.55 -39.79 -2.67
CA THR A 142 -15.40 -38.63 -2.95
C THR A 142 -15.24 -38.16 -4.40
N TYR A 143 -14.01 -38.08 -4.91
CA TYR A 143 -13.73 -37.61 -6.27
C TYR A 143 -14.23 -38.58 -7.33
N VAL A 144 -14.13 -39.88 -7.09
CA VAL A 144 -14.70 -40.91 -7.97
C VAL A 144 -16.23 -40.86 -7.93
N LYS A 145 -16.83 -40.86 -6.72
CA LYS A 145 -18.28 -40.84 -6.54
C LYS A 145 -18.93 -39.59 -7.15
N GLU A 146 -18.30 -38.45 -6.96
CA GLU A 146 -18.80 -37.16 -7.44
C GLU A 146 -18.36 -36.84 -8.88
N ASP A 147 -17.72 -37.77 -9.58
CA ASP A 147 -17.34 -37.63 -10.99
C ASP A 147 -16.41 -36.44 -11.26
N MET A 148 -15.48 -36.16 -10.34
CA MET A 148 -14.56 -34.99 -10.40
C MET A 148 -13.19 -35.31 -11.00
N LEU A 149 -13.02 -36.50 -11.60
CA LEU A 149 -11.82 -36.92 -12.31
C LEU A 149 -12.10 -37.00 -13.81
N SER A 150 -11.17 -36.49 -14.61
CA SER A 150 -11.32 -36.49 -16.07
C SER A 150 -11.27 -37.91 -16.65
N LYS A 151 -11.96 -38.12 -17.77
CA LYS A 151 -12.13 -39.45 -18.39
C LYS A 151 -11.67 -39.48 -19.83
N ASN A 152 -11.11 -40.63 -20.22
CA ASN A 152 -10.87 -40.99 -21.60
C ASN A 152 -12.20 -41.19 -22.35
N GLU A 153 -12.13 -41.33 -23.67
CA GLU A 153 -13.30 -41.50 -24.54
C GLU A 153 -14.09 -42.78 -24.24
N ASP A 154 -13.42 -43.83 -23.76
CA ASP A 154 -14.03 -45.09 -23.33
C ASP A 154 -14.66 -45.04 -21.91
N GLY A 155 -14.62 -43.87 -21.25
CA GLY A 155 -15.15 -43.66 -19.90
C GLY A 155 -14.22 -44.06 -18.77
N THR A 156 -13.01 -44.57 -19.06
CA THR A 156 -11.99 -44.86 -18.02
C THR A 156 -11.37 -43.58 -17.47
N LEU A 157 -10.90 -43.61 -16.22
CA LEU A 157 -10.24 -42.46 -15.58
C LEU A 157 -8.92 -42.12 -16.31
N MET A 158 -8.68 -40.84 -16.57
CA MET A 158 -7.50 -40.37 -17.29
C MET A 158 -6.28 -40.32 -16.38
N VAL A 159 -5.27 -41.16 -16.70
CA VAL A 159 -3.95 -41.15 -16.06
C VAL A 159 -3.03 -40.22 -16.84
N VAL A 160 -2.39 -39.28 -16.15
CA VAL A 160 -1.50 -38.26 -16.74
C VAL A 160 -0.02 -38.45 -16.40
N GLY A 161 0.29 -39.31 -15.44
CA GLY A 161 1.65 -39.64 -15.06
C GLY A 161 1.71 -40.80 -14.05
N GLU A 162 2.93 -41.22 -13.73
CA GLU A 162 3.22 -42.16 -12.65
C GLU A 162 4.34 -41.59 -11.78
N TYR A 163 4.04 -41.35 -10.50
CA TYR A 163 4.95 -40.74 -9.53
C TYR A 163 4.96 -41.56 -8.25
N ASN A 164 6.14 -41.79 -7.67
CA ASN A 164 6.31 -42.61 -6.47
C ASN A 164 5.64 -44.01 -6.58
N GLY A 165 5.63 -44.59 -7.78
CA GLY A 165 4.97 -45.88 -8.07
C GLY A 165 3.44 -45.85 -8.05
N LYS A 166 2.83 -44.66 -8.13
CA LYS A 166 1.38 -44.45 -8.14
C LYS A 166 0.94 -43.74 -9.41
N LYS A 167 -0.23 -44.09 -9.91
CA LYS A 167 -0.87 -43.40 -11.05
C LYS A 167 -1.41 -42.05 -10.59
N ALA A 168 -1.04 -40.99 -11.31
CA ALA A 168 -1.64 -39.67 -11.16
C ALA A 168 -2.81 -39.52 -12.13
N TYR A 169 -4.02 -39.33 -11.59
CA TYR A 169 -5.23 -39.10 -12.35
C TYR A 169 -5.53 -37.61 -12.47
N GLN A 170 -6.04 -37.16 -13.62
CA GLN A 170 -6.36 -35.75 -13.84
C GLN A 170 -7.63 -35.34 -13.09
N VAL A 171 -7.52 -34.31 -12.24
CA VAL A 171 -8.66 -33.56 -11.69
C VAL A 171 -9.40 -32.82 -12.82
N ASN A 172 -10.73 -32.91 -12.81
CA ASN A 172 -11.61 -32.20 -13.73
C ASN A 172 -12.03 -30.86 -13.14
N TYR A 173 -11.52 -29.75 -13.68
CA TYR A 173 -11.68 -28.41 -13.12
C TYR A 173 -13.11 -27.90 -13.19
N GLN A 174 -13.83 -28.18 -14.27
CA GLN A 174 -15.24 -27.79 -14.37
C GLN A 174 -16.05 -28.42 -13.25
N ARG A 175 -15.99 -29.74 -13.15
CA ARG A 175 -16.83 -30.49 -12.21
C ARG A 175 -16.42 -30.24 -10.78
N GLU A 176 -15.12 -30.14 -10.51
CA GLU A 176 -14.62 -29.79 -9.18
C GLU A 176 -15.12 -28.40 -8.74
N TRP A 177 -15.07 -27.42 -9.64
CA TRP A 177 -15.51 -26.05 -9.36
C TRP A 177 -17.03 -25.94 -9.16
N GLU A 178 -17.82 -26.57 -10.03
CA GLU A 178 -19.29 -26.52 -9.98
C GLU A 178 -19.84 -27.20 -8.72
N LYS A 179 -19.13 -28.21 -8.20
CA LYS A 179 -19.45 -28.86 -6.93
C LYS A 179 -18.87 -28.14 -5.71
N GLY A 180 -18.15 -27.04 -5.92
CA GLY A 180 -17.57 -26.21 -4.87
C GLY A 180 -16.33 -26.81 -4.18
N TYR A 181 -15.75 -27.89 -4.71
CA TYR A 181 -14.64 -28.59 -4.06
C TYR A 181 -13.33 -27.83 -4.17
N ALA A 182 -13.04 -27.19 -5.31
CA ALA A 182 -11.83 -26.36 -5.46
C ALA A 182 -11.80 -25.25 -4.40
N GLN A 183 -12.93 -24.57 -4.20
CA GLN A 183 -13.12 -23.53 -3.19
C GLN A 183 -12.93 -24.09 -1.77
N LYS A 184 -13.55 -25.24 -1.47
CA LYS A 184 -13.39 -25.92 -0.17
C LYS A 184 -11.94 -26.28 0.11
N ARG A 185 -11.21 -26.84 -0.87
CA ARG A 185 -9.80 -27.20 -0.67
C ARG A 185 -8.95 -25.97 -0.35
N ILE A 186 -9.14 -24.90 -1.12
CA ILE A 186 -8.44 -23.62 -0.90
C ILE A 186 -8.75 -23.06 0.49
N ASP A 187 -10.03 -22.97 0.85
CA ASP A 187 -10.44 -22.41 2.13
C ASP A 187 -9.99 -23.28 3.31
N SER A 188 -10.01 -24.61 3.16
CA SER A 188 -9.46 -25.54 4.17
C SER A 188 -7.96 -25.37 4.36
N LEU A 189 -7.17 -25.16 3.29
CA LEU A 189 -5.74 -24.87 3.42
C LEU A 189 -5.51 -23.55 4.15
N LEU A 190 -6.26 -22.50 3.80
CA LEU A 190 -6.13 -21.19 4.46
C LEU A 190 -6.61 -21.21 5.92
N HIS A 191 -7.56 -22.08 6.25
CA HIS A 191 -7.96 -22.32 7.63
C HIS A 191 -6.88 -23.09 8.41
N LEU A 192 -6.29 -24.12 7.78
CA LEU A 192 -5.18 -24.87 8.35
C LEU A 192 -3.98 -23.94 8.59
N LEU A 193 -3.61 -23.11 7.63
CA LEU A 193 -2.43 -22.26 7.65
C LEU A 193 -2.80 -20.79 7.37
N PRO A 194 -3.37 -20.08 8.35
CA PRO A 194 -3.79 -18.69 8.16
C PRO A 194 -2.62 -17.74 7.84
N ALA A 195 -1.40 -18.11 8.23
CA ALA A 195 -0.17 -17.40 7.90
C ALA A 195 0.08 -17.29 6.38
N LEU A 196 -0.57 -18.12 5.55
CA LEU A 196 -0.50 -17.98 4.09
C LEU A 196 -1.10 -16.68 3.58
N LYS A 197 -2.08 -16.10 4.28
CA LYS A 197 -2.64 -14.78 3.91
C LYS A 197 -1.59 -13.68 3.98
N GLU A 198 -0.74 -13.73 5.00
CA GLU A 198 0.38 -12.79 5.13
C GLU A 198 1.52 -13.14 4.16
N ALA A 199 1.75 -14.43 3.89
CA ALA A 199 2.69 -14.83 2.85
C ALA A 199 2.23 -14.38 1.45
N GLY A 200 0.91 -14.27 1.22
CA GLY A 200 0.31 -13.63 0.05
C GLY A 200 0.53 -14.35 -1.28
N THR A 201 1.10 -15.55 -1.31
CA THR A 201 1.46 -16.28 -2.55
C THR A 201 1.37 -17.79 -2.37
N ILE A 202 1.18 -18.55 -3.44
CA ILE A 202 1.19 -20.03 -3.47
C ILE A 202 1.80 -20.53 -4.79
N HIS A 203 2.44 -21.70 -4.81
CA HIS A 203 2.93 -22.30 -6.05
C HIS A 203 2.08 -23.48 -6.49
N LEU A 204 1.56 -23.41 -7.72
CA LEU A 204 0.73 -24.42 -8.37
C LEU A 204 1.55 -25.19 -9.40
N ASP A 205 1.98 -26.37 -9.01
CA ASP A 205 2.80 -27.26 -9.82
C ASP A 205 1.97 -27.96 -10.89
N ALA A 206 2.56 -28.21 -12.06
CA ALA A 206 1.96 -28.93 -13.18
C ALA A 206 0.52 -28.52 -13.53
N TRP A 207 0.16 -27.22 -13.37
CA TRP A 207 -1.24 -26.76 -13.43
C TRP A 207 -1.82 -26.69 -14.86
N ILE A 208 -2.02 -27.84 -15.50
CA ILE A 208 -2.29 -27.99 -16.93
C ILE A 208 -3.75 -28.38 -17.19
N ALA A 209 -4.44 -27.64 -18.07
CA ALA A 209 -5.77 -28.01 -18.57
C ALA A 209 -5.67 -29.08 -19.67
N ARG A 210 -6.54 -30.09 -19.61
CA ARG A 210 -6.60 -31.21 -20.57
C ARG A 210 -8.05 -31.51 -20.95
N ASP A 211 -8.25 -32.13 -22.10
CA ASP A 211 -9.58 -32.62 -22.49
C ASP A 211 -10.07 -33.70 -21.52
N SER A 212 -11.35 -33.68 -21.19
CA SER A 212 -12.05 -34.83 -20.60
C SER A 212 -13.04 -35.38 -21.63
N LYS A 213 -12.53 -36.26 -22.50
CA LYS A 213 -13.29 -36.80 -23.64
C LYS A 213 -14.54 -37.57 -23.19
N GLY A 214 -14.43 -38.35 -22.10
CA GLY A 214 -15.56 -39.08 -21.53
C GLY A 214 -16.67 -38.17 -20.98
N HIS A 215 -16.36 -36.91 -20.69
CA HIS A 215 -17.33 -35.89 -20.30
C HIS A 215 -17.71 -34.92 -21.43
N ARG A 216 -17.08 -35.05 -22.61
CA ARG A 216 -17.21 -34.12 -23.74
C ARG A 216 -16.80 -32.68 -23.39
N GLU A 217 -15.81 -32.53 -22.52
CA GLU A 217 -15.27 -31.24 -22.08
C GLU A 217 -13.90 -31.01 -22.72
N SER A 218 -13.69 -29.83 -23.30
CA SER A 218 -12.44 -29.48 -23.98
C SER A 218 -11.43 -28.85 -23.02
N ALA A 219 -10.14 -28.86 -23.38
CA ALA A 219 -9.08 -28.18 -22.65
C ALA A 219 -9.31 -26.67 -22.55
N ILE A 220 -9.98 -26.05 -23.53
CA ILE A 220 -10.38 -24.63 -23.48
C ILE A 220 -11.41 -24.40 -22.36
N GLN A 221 -12.38 -25.31 -22.26
CA GLN A 221 -13.40 -25.26 -21.21
C GLN A 221 -12.74 -25.47 -19.84
N GLU A 222 -11.90 -26.48 -19.69
CA GLU A 222 -11.14 -26.75 -18.46
C GLU A 222 -10.22 -25.57 -18.08
N ALA A 223 -9.55 -24.94 -19.05
CA ALA A 223 -8.75 -23.73 -18.85
C ALA A 223 -9.59 -22.56 -18.32
N ALA A 224 -10.84 -22.39 -18.78
CA ALA A 224 -11.75 -21.37 -18.27
C ALA A 224 -12.10 -21.61 -16.79
N TYR A 225 -12.21 -22.86 -16.34
CA TYR A 225 -12.41 -23.18 -14.93
C TYR A 225 -11.13 -23.07 -14.10
N GLN A 226 -9.96 -23.41 -14.64
CA GLN A 226 -8.68 -23.07 -13.99
C GLN A 226 -8.57 -21.54 -13.75
N GLN A 227 -8.99 -20.70 -14.69
CA GLN A 227 -9.01 -19.24 -14.47
C GLN A 227 -9.94 -18.86 -13.31
N LYS A 228 -11.10 -19.52 -13.14
CA LYS A 228 -11.99 -19.29 -11.99
C LYS A 228 -11.28 -19.64 -10.68
N VAL A 229 -10.58 -20.76 -10.63
CA VAL A 229 -9.76 -21.17 -9.49
C VAL A 229 -8.64 -20.14 -9.21
N GLY A 230 -7.95 -19.66 -10.24
CA GLY A 230 -6.91 -18.64 -10.10
C GLY A 230 -7.45 -17.31 -9.58
N ARG A 231 -8.59 -16.85 -10.08
CA ARG A 231 -9.30 -15.67 -9.56
C ARG A 231 -9.79 -15.88 -8.12
N TYR A 232 -10.14 -17.11 -7.76
CA TYR A 232 -10.52 -17.44 -6.39
C TYR A 232 -9.34 -17.28 -5.42
N TRP A 233 -8.15 -17.77 -5.77
CA TRP A 233 -6.93 -17.51 -4.99
C TRP A 233 -6.70 -16.00 -4.79
N LEU A 234 -6.80 -15.22 -5.86
CA LEU A 234 -6.65 -13.76 -5.79
C LEU A 234 -7.71 -13.13 -4.88
N SER A 235 -8.97 -13.59 -4.95
CA SER A 235 -10.05 -13.10 -4.06
C SER A 235 -9.81 -13.43 -2.58
N ARG A 236 -8.92 -14.38 -2.28
CA ARG A 236 -8.48 -14.72 -0.92
C ARG A 236 -7.19 -13.98 -0.50
N GLY A 237 -6.71 -13.06 -1.33
CA GLY A 237 -5.46 -12.32 -1.08
C GLY A 237 -4.19 -13.13 -1.36
N ILE A 238 -4.29 -14.22 -2.13
CA ILE A 238 -3.18 -15.13 -2.42
C ILE A 238 -2.88 -15.11 -3.92
N GLU A 239 -1.62 -14.90 -4.25
CA GLU A 239 -1.14 -14.85 -5.62
C GLU A 239 -0.70 -16.24 -6.10
N PRO A 240 -1.40 -16.85 -7.06
CA PRO A 240 -0.97 -18.14 -7.61
C PRO A 240 0.22 -17.92 -8.54
N THR A 241 1.32 -18.62 -8.28
CA THR A 241 2.42 -18.82 -9.24
C THR A 241 2.28 -20.20 -9.88
N SER A 242 2.82 -20.40 -11.08
CA SER A 242 2.68 -21.67 -11.79
C SER A 242 4.00 -22.20 -12.31
N GLU A 243 4.07 -23.50 -12.54
CA GLU A 243 5.24 -24.12 -13.15
C GLU A 243 5.44 -23.67 -14.61
N TRP A 244 4.38 -23.57 -15.41
CA TRP A 244 4.46 -23.29 -16.85
C TRP A 244 3.70 -22.03 -17.26
N VAL A 245 4.25 -21.28 -18.22
CA VAL A 245 3.53 -20.15 -18.84
C VAL A 245 2.27 -20.62 -19.54
N MET A 246 1.15 -19.94 -19.23
CA MET A 246 -0.14 -20.13 -19.86
C MET A 246 -0.65 -18.77 -20.32
N ASP A 247 -0.72 -18.53 -21.64
CA ASP A 247 -1.10 -17.22 -22.18
C ASP A 247 -2.50 -16.76 -21.70
N TYR A 248 -3.43 -17.69 -21.50
CA TYR A 248 -4.77 -17.39 -20.98
C TYR A 248 -4.80 -17.04 -19.48
N MET A 249 -3.67 -17.15 -18.77
CA MET A 249 -3.53 -16.78 -17.35
C MET A 249 -2.82 -15.44 -17.15
N GLU A 250 -2.53 -14.71 -18.23
CA GLU A 250 -2.15 -13.30 -18.13
C GLU A 250 -3.23 -12.54 -17.38
N GLY A 251 -2.85 -11.81 -16.33
CA GLY A 251 -3.85 -11.22 -15.43
C GLY A 251 -3.88 -11.88 -14.05
N ILE A 252 -3.51 -13.16 -13.98
CA ILE A 252 -3.81 -14.03 -12.85
C ILE A 252 -2.53 -14.57 -12.22
N ILE A 253 -1.54 -14.95 -13.04
CA ILE A 253 -0.26 -15.48 -12.58
C ILE A 253 0.84 -14.39 -12.71
N PRO A 254 1.50 -13.98 -11.61
CA PRO A 254 2.59 -13.00 -11.65
C PRO A 254 3.95 -13.62 -11.99
N PHE A 255 4.14 -14.90 -11.66
CA PHE A 255 5.43 -15.58 -11.76
C PHE A 255 5.28 -17.00 -12.26
N TYR A 256 6.13 -17.38 -13.20
CA TYR A 256 6.23 -18.74 -13.71
C TYR A 256 7.60 -19.35 -13.40
N TRP A 257 7.63 -20.62 -12.98
CA TRP A 257 8.87 -21.35 -12.76
C TRP A 257 9.65 -21.49 -14.05
N HIS A 258 8.96 -21.99 -15.08
CA HIS A 258 9.47 -22.12 -16.43
C HIS A 258 8.83 -21.09 -17.36
N PHE A 259 9.56 -20.02 -17.68
CA PHE A 259 9.03 -18.88 -18.46
C PHE A 259 9.02 -19.12 -19.98
N ASN A 260 8.65 -20.34 -20.39
CA ASN A 260 8.78 -20.86 -21.75
C ASN A 260 7.82 -20.28 -22.78
N ALA A 261 8.12 -20.55 -24.05
CA ALA A 261 7.32 -20.19 -25.23
C ALA A 261 7.09 -18.68 -25.40
N ARG A 262 7.81 -17.86 -24.62
CA ARG A 262 7.79 -16.41 -24.70
C ARG A 262 8.54 -15.93 -25.93
N THR A 263 7.92 -15.03 -26.66
CA THR A 263 8.51 -14.35 -27.82
C THR A 263 9.09 -13.00 -27.41
N THR A 264 10.02 -12.47 -28.22
CA THR A 264 10.55 -11.11 -28.03
C THR A 264 9.44 -10.06 -27.94
N ASP A 265 8.44 -10.16 -28.80
CA ASP A 265 7.32 -9.22 -28.82
C ASP A 265 6.49 -9.27 -27.54
N GLN A 266 6.23 -10.45 -26.98
CA GLN A 266 5.56 -10.55 -25.69
C GLN A 266 6.40 -9.97 -24.53
N TYR A 267 7.73 -10.14 -24.54
CA TYR A 267 8.63 -9.48 -23.57
C TYR A 267 8.57 -7.95 -23.66
N LEU A 268 8.47 -7.39 -24.86
CA LEU A 268 8.37 -5.95 -25.09
C LEU A 268 7.00 -5.40 -24.70
N ARG A 269 5.92 -6.14 -24.98
CA ARG A 269 4.55 -5.72 -24.66
C ARG A 269 4.18 -5.84 -23.19
N GLN A 270 4.69 -6.85 -22.50
CA GLN A 270 4.32 -7.13 -21.10
C GLN A 270 5.45 -6.70 -20.15
N PRO A 271 5.22 -5.70 -19.28
CA PRO A 271 6.18 -5.30 -18.27
C PRO A 271 6.50 -6.46 -17.30
N ALA A 272 7.77 -6.55 -16.87
CA ALA A 272 8.19 -7.52 -15.86
C ALA A 272 7.39 -7.42 -14.55
N SER A 273 6.97 -6.18 -14.24
CA SER A 273 6.16 -5.82 -13.09
C SER A 273 4.75 -6.44 -13.12
N VAL A 274 4.27 -6.89 -14.29
CA VAL A 274 3.00 -7.59 -14.48
C VAL A 274 3.20 -9.11 -14.52
N VAL A 275 4.24 -9.58 -15.21
CA VAL A 275 4.52 -11.00 -15.36
C VAL A 275 6.00 -11.24 -15.63
N THR A 276 6.57 -12.21 -14.94
CA THR A 276 7.99 -12.58 -15.04
C THR A 276 8.17 -14.06 -14.69
N GLY A 277 9.40 -14.55 -14.65
CA GLY A 277 9.65 -15.94 -14.29
C GLY A 277 11.12 -16.30 -14.08
N GLY A 278 11.33 -17.60 -13.85
CA GLY A 278 12.64 -18.26 -13.83
C GLY A 278 13.14 -18.60 -15.22
N HIS A 279 13.97 -19.65 -15.32
CA HIS A 279 14.54 -20.07 -16.59
C HIS A 279 13.52 -20.71 -17.52
N PHE A 280 13.91 -20.87 -18.77
CA PHE A 280 13.27 -21.70 -19.75
C PHE A 280 13.55 -23.17 -19.41
N ASN A 281 12.59 -24.04 -19.67
CA ASN A 281 12.75 -25.48 -19.51
C ASN A 281 13.70 -26.00 -20.60
N PRO A 282 14.83 -26.62 -20.24
CA PRO A 282 15.75 -27.22 -21.20
C PRO A 282 15.13 -28.32 -22.08
N ASP A 283 14.06 -28.98 -21.64
CA ASP A 283 13.41 -30.04 -22.42
C ASP A 283 12.68 -29.49 -23.66
N LEU A 284 12.32 -28.20 -23.65
CA LEU A 284 11.67 -27.52 -24.77
C LEU A 284 12.72 -26.91 -25.71
N LYS A 285 13.40 -27.77 -26.47
CA LYS A 285 14.52 -27.43 -27.39
C LYS A 285 14.22 -26.36 -28.45
N ARG A 286 12.95 -25.97 -28.65
CA ARG A 286 12.51 -24.94 -29.61
C ARG A 286 12.40 -23.55 -29.01
N SER A 287 12.61 -23.39 -27.70
CA SER A 287 12.56 -22.10 -27.03
C SER A 287 13.77 -21.23 -27.40
N ASP A 288 13.57 -19.92 -27.41
CA ASP A 288 14.62 -18.94 -27.68
C ASP A 288 15.37 -18.56 -26.38
N PHE A 289 16.31 -19.41 -25.97
CA PHE A 289 17.09 -19.24 -24.73
C PHE A 289 17.87 -17.92 -24.67
N GLY A 290 18.13 -17.27 -25.82
CA GLY A 290 18.78 -15.95 -25.85
C GLY A 290 17.96 -14.85 -25.16
N LEU A 291 16.65 -15.04 -25.00
CA LEU A 291 15.77 -14.07 -24.32
C LEU A 291 16.05 -13.98 -22.82
N GLU A 292 16.48 -15.06 -22.17
CA GLU A 292 16.86 -15.05 -20.75
C GLU A 292 17.99 -14.06 -20.49
N PHE A 293 19.00 -14.03 -21.37
CA PHE A 293 20.10 -13.10 -21.24
C PHE A 293 19.66 -11.68 -21.59
N LEU A 294 18.93 -11.51 -22.71
CA LEU A 294 18.49 -10.20 -23.20
C LEU A 294 17.61 -9.44 -22.20
N PHE A 295 16.75 -10.14 -21.47
CA PHE A 295 15.79 -9.53 -20.54
C PHE A 295 16.04 -9.81 -19.06
N GLY A 296 17.00 -10.69 -18.75
CA GLY A 296 17.29 -11.16 -17.40
C GLY A 296 16.39 -12.34 -16.99
N THR A 297 16.97 -13.29 -16.26
CA THR A 297 16.30 -14.44 -15.65
C THR A 297 16.65 -14.55 -14.17
N SER A 298 15.70 -14.97 -13.35
CA SER A 298 15.98 -15.40 -11.98
C SER A 298 16.63 -16.80 -11.98
N MET A 299 17.02 -17.28 -10.80
CA MET A 299 17.51 -18.64 -10.55
C MET A 299 16.46 -19.50 -9.82
N TYR A 300 16.63 -20.82 -9.81
CA TYR A 300 15.72 -21.76 -9.15
C TYR A 300 15.98 -21.97 -7.64
N GLY A 301 17.25 -21.91 -7.20
CA GLY A 301 17.68 -22.26 -5.84
C GLY A 301 17.66 -23.76 -5.52
N GLU A 302 16.59 -24.48 -5.89
CA GLU A 302 16.35 -25.88 -5.52
C GLU A 302 17.43 -26.86 -6.00
N ASN A 303 18.08 -26.56 -7.13
CA ASN A 303 19.16 -27.37 -7.68
C ASN A 303 20.43 -27.34 -6.83
N HIS A 304 20.57 -26.30 -5.99
CA HIS A 304 21.74 -26.12 -5.13
C HIS A 304 21.52 -26.68 -3.73
N PHE A 305 20.32 -26.58 -3.18
CA PHE A 305 20.11 -26.98 -1.79
C PHE A 305 20.44 -28.46 -1.52
N PRO A 306 21.03 -28.79 -0.35
CA PRO A 306 21.52 -30.13 -0.05
C PRO A 306 20.49 -31.25 -0.20
N GLY A 307 19.20 -30.99 0.00
CA GLY A 307 18.14 -32.01 0.00
C GLY A 307 18.11 -32.85 -1.29
N TRP A 308 17.82 -32.21 -2.43
CA TRP A 308 17.80 -32.91 -3.72
C TRP A 308 19.17 -33.48 -4.10
N GLN A 309 20.25 -32.78 -3.77
CA GLN A 309 21.59 -33.25 -4.09
C GLN A 309 21.95 -34.54 -3.34
N ARG A 310 21.66 -34.63 -2.05
CA ARG A 310 21.86 -35.86 -1.24
C ARG A 310 21.01 -37.02 -1.77
N TYR A 311 19.79 -36.74 -2.21
CA TYR A 311 18.88 -37.77 -2.68
C TYR A 311 19.24 -38.28 -4.09
N ARG A 312 19.56 -37.39 -5.03
CA ARG A 312 19.83 -37.74 -6.44
C ARG A 312 21.29 -38.09 -6.71
N ASN A 313 22.24 -37.54 -5.94
CA ASN A 313 23.68 -37.73 -6.14
C ASN A 313 24.34 -38.37 -4.91
N LYS A 314 24.81 -39.61 -5.05
CA LYS A 314 25.49 -40.35 -3.97
C LYS A 314 26.86 -39.77 -3.56
N GLN A 315 27.35 -38.73 -4.23
CA GLN A 315 28.62 -38.03 -3.95
C GLN A 315 28.43 -36.52 -3.65
N PHE A 316 27.44 -36.16 -2.84
CA PHE A 316 27.31 -34.77 -2.36
C PHE A 316 28.51 -34.37 -1.49
N ASP A 317 29.31 -33.39 -1.94
CA ASP A 317 30.55 -32.93 -1.30
C ASP A 317 30.34 -31.86 -0.20
N GLY A 318 29.10 -31.43 0.03
CA GLY A 318 28.75 -30.41 1.00
C GLY A 318 28.83 -28.97 0.50
N ASN A 319 29.34 -28.70 -0.71
CA ASN A 319 29.67 -27.36 -1.19
C ASN A 319 28.55 -26.70 -2.03
N TRP A 320 27.32 -26.75 -1.52
CA TRP A 320 26.17 -26.16 -2.21
C TRP A 320 26.28 -24.63 -2.40
N GLU A 321 26.98 -23.95 -1.49
CA GLU A 321 27.12 -22.49 -1.49
C GLU A 321 27.85 -21.99 -2.74
N THR A 322 28.83 -22.73 -3.24
CA THR A 322 29.60 -22.31 -4.42
C THR A 322 28.72 -22.25 -5.67
N GLY A 323 27.92 -23.31 -5.90
CA GLY A 323 26.94 -23.35 -7.00
C GLY A 323 25.86 -22.27 -6.84
N PHE A 324 25.32 -22.12 -5.63
CA PHE A 324 24.32 -21.10 -5.32
C PHE A 324 24.85 -19.68 -5.56
N MET A 325 26.05 -19.36 -5.07
CA MET A 325 26.68 -18.05 -5.25
C MET A 325 26.89 -17.75 -6.74
N LYS A 326 27.42 -18.71 -7.49
CA LYS A 326 27.66 -18.55 -8.92
C LYS A 326 26.39 -18.18 -9.67
N ASP A 327 25.30 -18.92 -9.47
CA ASP A 327 24.03 -18.63 -10.11
C ASP A 327 23.44 -17.31 -9.61
N PHE A 328 23.44 -17.07 -8.30
CA PHE A 328 22.93 -15.83 -7.74
C PHE A 328 23.62 -14.62 -8.34
N PHE A 329 24.96 -14.53 -8.26
CA PHE A 329 25.67 -13.32 -8.69
C PHE A 329 25.67 -13.13 -10.21
N LEU A 330 25.63 -14.20 -10.99
CA LEU A 330 25.55 -14.09 -12.45
C LEU A 330 24.15 -13.81 -12.97
N GLN A 331 23.09 -14.11 -12.22
CA GLN A 331 21.72 -14.02 -12.75
C GLN A 331 20.87 -12.97 -12.03
N PHE A 332 20.73 -13.08 -10.71
CA PHE A 332 19.72 -12.31 -9.98
C PHE A 332 19.98 -10.78 -9.95
N PRO A 333 21.21 -10.27 -9.72
CA PRO A 333 21.48 -8.84 -9.82
C PRO A 333 21.14 -8.25 -11.19
N GLN A 334 21.40 -9.00 -12.27
CA GLN A 334 21.02 -8.58 -13.62
C GLN A 334 19.49 -8.57 -13.78
N TYR A 335 18.82 -9.65 -13.37
CA TYR A 335 17.36 -9.76 -13.41
C TYR A 335 16.68 -8.60 -12.68
N ALA A 336 17.04 -8.37 -11.42
CA ALA A 336 16.47 -7.30 -10.61
C ALA A 336 16.76 -5.92 -11.23
N PHE A 337 17.97 -5.70 -11.74
CA PHE A 337 18.34 -4.43 -12.38
C PHE A 337 17.55 -4.16 -13.67
N LEU A 338 17.54 -5.11 -14.61
CA LEU A 338 16.89 -4.93 -15.92
C LEU A 338 15.37 -4.82 -15.80
N ASN A 339 14.75 -5.57 -14.89
CA ASN A 339 13.31 -5.56 -14.74
C ASN A 339 12.74 -4.29 -14.09
N ARG A 340 13.59 -3.38 -13.59
CA ARG A 340 13.19 -2.01 -13.21
C ARG A 340 13.13 -1.04 -14.38
N LEU A 341 13.71 -1.42 -15.52
CA LEU A 341 13.82 -0.57 -16.70
C LEU A 341 12.70 -0.88 -17.68
N GLN A 342 12.27 0.14 -18.41
CA GLN A 342 11.34 -0.05 -19.51
C GLN A 342 12.08 -0.76 -20.65
N ARG A 343 11.52 -1.87 -21.14
CA ARG A 343 11.99 -2.55 -22.34
C ARG A 343 11.54 -1.73 -23.56
N LEU A 344 12.47 -1.27 -24.40
CA LEU A 344 12.16 -0.34 -25.50
C LEU A 344 12.15 -1.02 -26.87
N SER A 345 13.17 -1.81 -27.17
CA SER A 345 13.26 -2.50 -28.47
C SER A 345 14.26 -3.65 -28.44
N VAL A 346 14.15 -4.54 -29.42
CA VAL A 346 15.19 -5.50 -29.78
C VAL A 346 15.53 -5.31 -31.25
N THR A 347 16.83 -5.24 -31.57
CA THR A 347 17.35 -5.11 -32.93
C THR A 347 18.30 -6.27 -33.24
N GLY A 348 18.56 -6.55 -34.52
CA GLY A 348 19.42 -7.66 -34.95
C GLY A 348 18.70 -9.00 -35.09
N LYS A 349 19.45 -10.06 -35.45
CA LYS A 349 18.93 -11.44 -35.67
C LYS A 349 19.88 -12.48 -35.08
N GLY A 350 19.33 -13.62 -34.62
CA GLY A 350 20.11 -14.70 -34.01
C GLY A 350 20.96 -14.22 -32.84
N GLU A 351 22.22 -14.61 -32.78
CA GLU A 351 23.13 -14.16 -31.71
C GLU A 351 23.46 -12.66 -31.78
N ASN A 352 23.31 -11.99 -32.93
CA ASN A 352 23.60 -10.57 -33.07
C ASN A 352 22.50 -9.64 -32.51
N ARG A 353 21.60 -10.16 -31.67
CA ARG A 353 20.50 -9.37 -31.11
C ARG A 353 20.96 -8.45 -29.99
N MET A 354 20.37 -7.26 -29.95
CA MET A 354 20.59 -6.27 -28.90
C MET A 354 19.26 -5.76 -28.37
N ALA A 355 19.07 -5.84 -27.05
CA ALA A 355 17.91 -5.27 -26.36
C ALA A 355 18.27 -3.89 -25.80
N ALA A 356 17.43 -2.89 -26.08
CA ALA A 356 17.54 -1.55 -25.55
C ALA A 356 16.47 -1.32 -24.48
N PHE A 357 16.89 -0.69 -23.39
CA PHE A 357 16.06 -0.36 -22.23
C PHE A 357 16.10 1.16 -21.97
N SER A 358 15.21 1.64 -21.09
CA SER A 358 15.31 2.98 -20.53
C SER A 358 16.67 3.24 -19.88
N ASP A 359 16.98 4.50 -19.60
CA ASP A 359 18.28 4.96 -19.11
C ASP A 359 19.45 4.64 -20.05
N SER A 360 19.17 4.43 -21.34
CA SER A 360 20.19 4.09 -22.35
C SER A 360 20.98 2.82 -21.99
N VAL A 361 20.34 1.87 -21.30
CA VAL A 361 20.90 0.56 -21.03
C VAL A 361 20.74 -0.33 -22.27
N VAL A 362 21.80 -1.03 -22.63
CA VAL A 362 21.83 -1.92 -23.78
C VAL A 362 22.42 -3.27 -23.38
N VAL A 363 21.77 -4.34 -23.81
CA VAL A 363 22.19 -5.74 -23.63
C VAL A 363 22.53 -6.33 -25.01
N SER A 364 23.78 -6.74 -25.22
CA SER A 364 24.25 -7.44 -26.42
C SER A 364 24.32 -8.94 -26.14
N LEU A 365 23.61 -9.75 -26.91
CA LEU A 365 23.59 -11.20 -26.75
C LEU A 365 24.94 -11.82 -27.18
N LYS A 366 25.38 -11.54 -28.42
CA LYS A 366 26.64 -12.04 -28.99
C LYS A 366 27.84 -11.90 -28.07
N ASP A 367 27.99 -10.71 -27.51
CA ASP A 367 29.17 -10.36 -26.71
C ASP A 367 28.94 -10.60 -25.21
N SER A 368 27.70 -10.96 -24.82
CA SER A 368 27.28 -11.06 -23.42
C SER A 368 27.63 -9.78 -22.61
N ILE A 369 27.37 -8.62 -23.20
CA ILE A 369 27.70 -7.30 -22.62
C ILE A 369 26.43 -6.57 -22.19
N ILE A 370 26.46 -5.98 -21.00
CA ILE A 370 25.42 -5.06 -20.51
C ILE A 370 26.08 -3.74 -20.14
N LYS A 371 25.62 -2.63 -20.73
CA LYS A 371 26.23 -1.31 -20.53
C LYS A 371 25.23 -0.16 -20.54
N ARG A 372 25.63 0.94 -19.93
CA ARG A 372 25.00 2.27 -20.04
C ARG A 372 26.07 3.29 -20.36
N GLY A 373 26.02 3.86 -21.57
CA GLY A 373 27.12 4.68 -22.09
C GLY A 373 28.45 3.94 -21.99
N ASN A 374 29.43 4.53 -21.28
CA ASN A 374 30.76 3.95 -21.07
C ASN A 374 30.86 3.04 -19.83
N PHE A 375 29.78 2.87 -19.06
CA PHE A 375 29.77 1.99 -17.89
C PHE A 375 29.32 0.59 -18.29
N VAL A 376 30.17 -0.42 -18.07
CA VAL A 376 29.87 -1.83 -18.36
C VAL A 376 29.52 -2.55 -17.06
N PHE A 377 28.26 -2.96 -16.94
CA PHE A 377 27.73 -3.76 -15.82
C PHE A 377 28.07 -5.24 -15.96
N ARG A 378 28.11 -5.75 -17.18
CA ARG A 378 28.46 -7.16 -17.45
C ARG A 378 29.34 -7.27 -18.69
N ASN A 379 30.36 -8.11 -18.59
CA ASN A 379 31.17 -8.57 -19.71
C ASN A 379 31.39 -10.08 -19.54
N HIS A 380 30.69 -10.90 -20.32
CA HIS A 380 30.62 -12.36 -20.13
C HIS A 380 30.28 -12.72 -18.67
N ASN A 381 31.16 -13.42 -17.96
CA ASN A 381 30.93 -13.82 -16.57
C ASN A 381 31.50 -12.83 -15.54
N GLN A 382 32.02 -11.68 -15.97
CA GLN A 382 32.42 -10.59 -15.08
C GLN A 382 31.24 -9.62 -14.91
N VAL A 383 30.73 -9.50 -13.69
CA VAL A 383 29.58 -8.64 -13.35
C VAL A 383 29.95 -7.56 -12.35
N LEU A 384 29.28 -6.42 -12.46
CA LEU A 384 29.32 -5.28 -11.56
C LEU A 384 27.98 -4.55 -11.59
N PHE A 385 27.06 -4.94 -10.71
CA PHE A 385 25.70 -4.41 -10.67
C PHE A 385 25.43 -3.60 -9.40
N PRO A 386 24.61 -2.54 -9.48
CA PRO A 386 24.09 -1.89 -8.28
C PRO A 386 23.18 -2.86 -7.52
N LEU A 387 23.30 -2.88 -6.19
CA LEU A 387 22.39 -3.63 -5.32
C LEU A 387 21.12 -2.83 -5.13
N THR A 388 20.22 -3.03 -6.07
CA THR A 388 18.96 -2.29 -6.19
C THR A 388 17.97 -2.43 -5.02
N TRP A 389 18.19 -3.38 -4.11
CA TRP A 389 17.44 -3.54 -2.85
C TRP A 389 18.16 -2.93 -1.64
N ARG A 390 19.30 -2.27 -1.85
CA ARG A 390 20.05 -1.54 -0.81
C ARG A 390 20.06 -0.04 -1.09
N TYR A 391 20.03 0.76 -0.02
CA TYR A 391 19.93 2.22 -0.08
C TYR A 391 21.30 2.93 0.03
N ASP A 392 22.36 2.21 0.37
CA ASP A 392 23.72 2.74 0.52
C ASP A 392 24.46 2.92 -0.82
N ALA A 393 23.74 2.78 -1.94
CA ALA A 393 24.25 2.81 -3.31
C ALA A 393 25.38 1.81 -3.55
N SER A 394 25.38 0.68 -2.84
CA SER A 394 26.39 -0.36 -2.99
C SER A 394 26.32 -1.09 -4.33
N TYR A 395 27.45 -1.64 -4.75
CA TYR A 395 27.55 -2.52 -5.91
C TYR A 395 28.08 -3.88 -5.49
N ILE A 396 27.67 -4.91 -6.25
CA ILE A 396 28.26 -6.24 -6.16
C ILE A 396 29.09 -6.53 -7.41
N ALA A 397 30.27 -7.08 -7.20
CA ALA A 397 31.17 -7.57 -8.23
C ALA A 397 31.39 -9.09 -8.09
N TYR A 398 31.38 -9.82 -9.20
CA TYR A 398 31.66 -11.25 -9.24
C TYR A 398 32.24 -11.65 -10.61
N SER A 399 33.10 -12.67 -10.64
CA SER A 399 33.66 -13.22 -11.88
C SER A 399 34.01 -14.68 -11.70
N THR A 400 33.80 -15.50 -12.74
CA THR A 400 34.26 -16.91 -12.75
C THR A 400 35.75 -17.06 -13.00
N GLN A 401 36.44 -15.98 -13.38
CA GLN A 401 37.89 -15.94 -13.60
C GLN A 401 38.50 -14.76 -12.86
N ALA A 402 39.76 -14.91 -12.42
CA ALA A 402 40.51 -13.82 -11.83
C ALA A 402 40.69 -12.71 -12.86
N THR A 403 40.37 -11.47 -12.49
CA THR A 403 40.33 -10.35 -13.44
C THR A 403 40.50 -9.01 -12.75
N MET A 404 41.01 -8.02 -13.47
CA MET A 404 40.96 -6.63 -13.04
C MET A 404 39.62 -6.00 -13.40
N ILE A 405 38.98 -5.34 -12.43
CA ILE A 405 37.90 -4.40 -12.67
C ILE A 405 38.51 -3.03 -12.84
N ASP A 406 38.39 -2.45 -14.03
CA ASP A 406 38.72 -1.05 -14.30
C ASP A 406 37.51 -0.39 -14.97
N ARG A 407 36.85 0.53 -14.26
CA ARG A 407 35.56 1.11 -14.66
C ARG A 407 35.46 2.58 -14.25
N PRO A 408 34.71 3.40 -14.99
CA PRO A 408 34.37 4.73 -14.53
C PRO A 408 33.54 4.65 -13.24
N VAL A 409 33.73 5.62 -12.34
CA VAL A 409 32.95 5.73 -11.10
C VAL A 409 31.47 5.97 -11.48
N PRO A 410 30.53 5.17 -10.96
CA PRO A 410 29.10 5.39 -11.15
C PRO A 410 28.69 6.82 -10.75
N GLN A 411 27.71 7.39 -11.44
CA GLN A 411 27.20 8.73 -11.17
C GLN A 411 26.80 8.94 -9.70
N GLN A 412 26.24 7.91 -9.06
CA GLN A 412 25.84 7.93 -7.65
C GLN A 412 27.00 8.02 -6.65
N TRP A 413 28.24 7.75 -7.10
CA TRP A 413 29.46 7.90 -6.31
C TRP A 413 30.24 9.16 -6.68
N LYS A 414 29.65 10.09 -7.45
CA LYS A 414 30.30 11.33 -7.85
C LYS A 414 30.72 12.14 -6.61
N GLY A 415 31.99 12.54 -6.55
CA GLY A 415 32.57 13.28 -5.43
C GLY A 415 33.09 12.41 -4.29
N LYS A 416 33.00 11.08 -4.39
CA LYS A 416 33.65 10.15 -3.45
C LYS A 416 35.12 9.95 -3.84
N THR A 417 35.98 9.79 -2.82
CA THR A 417 37.43 9.62 -2.99
C THR A 417 37.91 8.20 -2.68
N THR A 418 37.16 7.42 -1.90
CA THR A 418 37.44 6.01 -1.58
C THR A 418 36.16 5.18 -1.55
N LEU A 419 36.31 3.85 -1.69
CA LEU A 419 35.26 2.86 -1.47
C LEU A 419 35.74 1.80 -0.47
N GLY A 420 34.87 1.34 0.40
CA GLY A 420 35.09 0.12 1.16
C GLY A 420 34.85 -1.10 0.29
N LEU A 421 35.79 -2.05 0.30
CA LEU A 421 35.70 -3.34 -0.37
C LEU A 421 35.47 -4.42 0.68
N PHE A 422 34.40 -5.19 0.52
CA PHE A 422 33.98 -6.24 1.44
C PHE A 422 33.95 -7.59 0.75
N VAL A 423 34.40 -8.62 1.46
CA VAL A 423 34.43 -10.01 0.98
C VAL A 423 33.48 -10.86 1.84
N LEU A 424 32.89 -11.88 1.22
CA LEU A 424 32.03 -12.84 1.92
C LEU A 424 32.86 -13.97 2.52
N ASN A 425 32.71 -14.23 3.81
CA ASN A 425 33.28 -15.41 4.49
C ASN A 425 32.21 -16.17 5.28
N LYS A 426 32.60 -17.20 6.05
CA LYS A 426 31.67 -18.01 6.86
C LYS A 426 30.85 -17.17 7.85
N SER A 427 31.39 -16.06 8.34
CA SER A 427 30.72 -15.16 9.29
C SER A 427 29.96 -14.00 8.61
N GLY A 428 29.87 -13.99 7.27
CA GLY A 428 29.20 -12.94 6.49
C GLY A 428 30.16 -11.98 5.80
N TRP A 429 29.66 -10.79 5.43
CA TRP A 429 30.41 -9.78 4.70
C TRP A 429 31.34 -8.97 5.62
N GLN A 430 32.64 -8.97 5.33
CA GLN A 430 33.65 -8.27 6.12
C GLN A 430 34.46 -7.32 5.25
N LYS A 431 34.74 -6.12 5.78
CA LYS A 431 35.57 -5.14 5.10
C LYS A 431 36.99 -5.69 5.00
N GLU A 432 37.49 -5.85 3.78
CA GLU A 432 38.85 -6.29 3.52
C GLU A 432 39.79 -5.08 3.47
N LYS A 433 39.42 -4.05 2.69
CA LYS A 433 40.26 -2.87 2.45
C LYS A 433 39.47 -1.67 1.96
N GLU A 434 40.14 -0.53 1.81
CA GLU A 434 39.63 0.61 1.05
C GLU A 434 40.34 0.70 -0.29
N ILE A 435 39.59 1.03 -1.34
CA ILE A 435 40.11 1.27 -2.68
C ILE A 435 40.00 2.77 -3.02
N PRO A 436 41.08 3.42 -3.48
CA PRO A 436 41.04 4.82 -3.87
C PRO A 436 40.34 4.98 -5.23
N LEU A 437 39.54 6.05 -5.36
CA LEU A 437 38.95 6.47 -6.62
C LEU A 437 39.86 7.52 -7.28
N ARG A 438 40.50 7.15 -8.39
CA ARG A 438 41.49 7.99 -9.07
C ARG A 438 41.00 8.37 -10.46
N ASN A 439 41.11 9.65 -10.82
CA ASN A 439 40.73 10.17 -12.15
C ASN A 439 39.30 9.77 -12.58
N GLY A 440 38.36 9.71 -11.62
CA GLY A 440 36.98 9.30 -11.89
C GLY A 440 36.82 7.82 -12.25
N ARG A 441 37.79 6.96 -11.90
CA ARG A 441 37.77 5.51 -12.12
C ARG A 441 37.94 4.74 -10.82
N MET A 442 37.39 3.53 -10.80
CA MET A 442 37.61 2.52 -9.78
C MET A 442 38.43 1.38 -10.37
N GLN A 443 39.44 0.93 -9.62
CA GLN A 443 40.33 -0.16 -10.02
C GLN A 443 40.57 -1.11 -8.84
N PHE A 444 40.29 -2.40 -9.05
CA PHE A 444 40.61 -3.46 -8.09
C PHE A 444 40.66 -4.83 -8.78
N THR A 445 41.43 -5.75 -8.20
CA THR A 445 41.47 -7.14 -8.66
C THR A 445 40.37 -7.95 -8.00
N LEU A 446 39.68 -8.76 -8.80
CA LEU A 446 38.68 -9.72 -8.38
C LEU A 446 39.25 -11.12 -8.53
N GLU A 447 39.20 -11.90 -7.47
CA GLU A 447 39.58 -13.32 -7.51
C GLU A 447 38.48 -14.15 -8.17
N ALA A 448 38.86 -15.29 -8.75
CA ALA A 448 37.90 -16.21 -9.36
C ALA A 448 36.91 -16.73 -8.30
N GLU A 449 35.62 -16.67 -8.64
CA GLU A 449 34.50 -17.19 -7.84
C GLU A 449 34.35 -16.60 -6.43
N LYS A 450 35.00 -15.46 -6.15
CA LYS A 450 34.86 -14.72 -4.89
C LYS A 450 34.10 -13.42 -5.10
N PRO A 451 32.87 -13.28 -4.58
CA PRO A 451 32.09 -12.07 -4.74
C PRO A 451 32.63 -10.96 -3.83
N VAL A 452 32.50 -9.72 -4.30
CA VAL A 452 32.95 -8.52 -3.60
C VAL A 452 31.84 -7.48 -3.55
N LEU A 453 31.56 -6.96 -2.36
CA LEU A 453 30.64 -5.85 -2.13
C LEU A 453 31.44 -4.53 -2.05
N LEU A 454 31.01 -3.53 -2.81
CA LEU A 454 31.62 -2.20 -2.86
C LEU A 454 30.66 -1.17 -2.23
N VAL A 455 31.14 -0.46 -1.20
CA VAL A 455 30.35 0.50 -0.43
C VAL A 455 31.03 1.88 -0.45
N PRO A 456 30.37 2.98 -0.86
CA PRO A 456 31.01 4.29 -0.98
C PRO A 456 31.33 4.97 0.37
N ALA A 457 32.50 5.63 0.48
CA ALA A 457 32.92 6.29 1.71
C ALA A 457 32.03 7.48 2.10
N GLY A 458 31.75 7.63 3.40
CA GLY A 458 30.85 8.68 3.91
C GLY A 458 29.37 8.50 3.52
N ALA A 459 28.99 7.40 2.83
CA ALA A 459 27.80 6.72 3.28
C ALA A 459 28.14 6.34 4.73
N ALA A 460 27.38 6.85 5.70
CA ALA A 460 27.62 6.52 7.10
C ALA A 460 27.92 5.02 7.18
N ALA A 461 28.83 4.64 8.08
CA ALA A 461 28.88 3.26 8.53
C ALA A 461 27.48 2.88 9.03
N VAL A 462 26.60 2.44 8.14
CA VAL A 462 25.56 1.50 8.47
C VAL A 462 26.25 0.14 8.46
N ARG A 463 27.29 -0.01 9.28
CA ARG A 463 27.46 -1.30 9.94
C ARG A 463 26.28 -1.36 10.88
N ALA A 464 25.32 -2.21 10.52
CA ALA A 464 24.35 -2.77 11.44
C ALA A 464 23.58 -1.74 12.29
N THR A 465 22.58 -1.06 11.71
CA THR A 465 21.37 -0.57 12.43
C THR A 465 20.39 0.11 11.46
N ALA A 466 20.09 -0.56 10.34
CA ALA A 466 18.68 -0.77 10.06
C ALA A 466 18.58 -2.29 10.06
N ARG A 467 18.07 -2.87 11.14
CA ARG A 467 17.68 -4.27 11.09
C ARG A 467 16.61 -4.37 9.99
N ALA A 468 16.49 -5.54 9.36
CA ALA A 468 15.33 -5.88 8.52
C ALA A 468 13.97 -5.50 9.15
N GLY A 469 13.92 -5.43 10.49
CA GLY A 469 12.74 -4.99 11.26
C GLY A 469 12.50 -3.49 11.35
N ASP A 470 13.45 -2.63 10.94
CA ASP A 470 13.34 -1.17 11.09
C ASP A 470 12.78 -0.51 9.82
N THR A 471 12.78 -1.21 8.68
CA THR A 471 12.30 -0.68 7.39
C THR A 471 11.01 -1.38 6.99
N THR A 472 9.95 -0.61 6.76
CA THR A 472 8.68 -1.14 6.24
C THR A 472 8.45 -0.59 4.84
N PHE A 473 8.48 -1.48 3.84
CA PHE A 473 8.10 -1.12 2.47
C PHE A 473 6.58 -0.98 2.38
N ILE A 474 6.14 0.07 1.71
CA ILE A 474 4.74 0.43 1.62
C ILE A 474 4.24 -0.03 0.25
N HIS A 475 3.25 -0.91 0.29
CA HIS A 475 2.52 -1.36 -0.88
C HIS A 475 1.05 -1.12 -0.62
N HIS A 476 0.41 -0.44 -1.56
CA HIS A 476 -1.00 -0.11 -1.46
C HIS A 476 -1.82 -1.11 -2.27
N GLU A 477 -2.76 -1.77 -1.60
CA GLU A 477 -3.75 -2.63 -2.25
C GLU A 477 -4.66 -1.80 -3.18
N VAL A 478 -5.18 -2.44 -4.22
CA VAL A 478 -6.21 -1.84 -5.08
C VAL A 478 -7.53 -1.86 -4.33
N VAL A 479 -8.00 -0.68 -3.92
CA VAL A 479 -9.32 -0.54 -3.31
C VAL A 479 -10.33 -0.16 -4.39
N THR A 480 -11.33 -1.01 -4.61
CA THR A 480 -12.49 -0.63 -5.43
C THR A 480 -13.34 0.36 -4.65
N LYS A 481 -13.57 1.54 -5.21
CA LYS A 481 -14.33 2.62 -4.56
C LYS A 481 -15.56 3.00 -5.36
N ILE A 482 -16.55 3.52 -4.65
CA ILE A 482 -17.58 4.37 -5.26
C ILE A 482 -16.90 5.66 -5.77
N PRO A 483 -17.22 6.14 -6.99
CA PRO A 483 -16.70 7.40 -7.51
C PRO A 483 -16.87 8.54 -6.51
N GLN A 484 -15.78 9.25 -6.21
CA GLN A 484 -15.75 10.35 -5.26
C GLN A 484 -15.93 11.68 -5.98
N ARG A 485 -16.54 12.65 -5.31
CA ARG A 485 -16.76 14.01 -5.84
C ARG A 485 -15.58 14.91 -5.60
N PHE A 486 -14.82 14.65 -4.54
CA PHE A 486 -13.66 15.46 -4.16
C PHE A 486 -12.37 14.65 -4.12
N ALA A 487 -11.30 15.29 -4.57
CA ALA A 487 -9.94 14.87 -4.24
C ALA A 487 -9.63 15.32 -2.80
N TYR A 488 -10.15 14.60 -1.80
CA TYR A 488 -9.99 14.98 -0.39
C TYR A 488 -8.54 15.18 0.03
N HIS A 489 -7.62 14.36 -0.50
CA HIS A 489 -6.17 14.47 -0.29
C HIS A 489 -5.51 15.74 -0.87
N GLN A 490 -6.28 16.57 -1.57
CA GLN A 490 -5.87 17.84 -2.17
C GLN A 490 -6.81 19.00 -1.79
N THR A 491 -7.79 18.75 -0.93
CA THR A 491 -8.84 19.71 -0.56
C THR A 491 -8.81 19.94 0.95
N LEU A 492 -8.50 21.16 1.38
CA LEU A 492 -8.47 21.48 2.80
C LEU A 492 -9.87 21.36 3.39
N THR A 493 -10.06 20.38 4.27
CA THR A 493 -11.34 20.11 4.92
C THR A 493 -11.25 20.55 6.39
N TYR A 494 -12.17 21.40 6.84
CA TYR A 494 -12.16 21.95 8.20
C TYR A 494 -13.59 22.17 8.76
N LYS A 495 -13.70 22.35 10.08
CA LYS A 495 -14.96 22.58 10.80
C LYS A 495 -15.01 24.05 11.21
N LEU A 496 -16.21 24.61 11.28
CA LEU A 496 -16.46 25.90 11.93
C LEU A 496 -17.55 25.74 12.97
N MET A 497 -17.20 25.99 14.23
CA MET A 497 -18.16 26.04 15.33
C MET A 497 -18.99 27.31 15.23
N LEU A 498 -20.30 27.15 14.98
CA LEU A 498 -21.24 28.26 14.93
C LEU A 498 -21.89 28.49 16.30
N ALA A 499 -22.30 27.41 16.96
CA ALA A 499 -22.98 27.44 18.25
C ALA A 499 -22.82 26.12 19.00
N GLU A 500 -22.88 26.17 20.32
CA GLU A 500 -22.80 25.01 21.22
C GLU A 500 -23.97 25.04 22.21
N ALA A 501 -24.66 23.91 22.38
CA ALA A 501 -25.74 23.80 23.33
C ALA A 501 -25.22 23.55 24.76
N GLY A 502 -25.93 24.10 25.75
CA GLY A 502 -25.72 23.83 27.16
C GLY A 502 -26.43 22.55 27.61
N PHE A 503 -25.83 21.84 28.57
CA PHE A 503 -26.37 20.61 29.13
C PHE A 503 -26.26 20.61 30.65
N ASP A 504 -27.26 20.01 31.30
CA ASP A 504 -27.19 19.66 32.71
C ASP A 504 -26.83 18.18 32.87
N GLY A 505 -25.94 17.88 33.81
CA GLY A 505 -25.52 16.51 34.10
C GLY A 505 -24.43 15.95 33.17
N LYS A 506 -23.83 14.83 33.61
CA LYS A 506 -22.58 14.31 33.03
C LYS A 506 -22.69 13.78 31.61
N PHE A 507 -23.83 13.18 31.26
CA PHE A 507 -23.99 12.40 30.02
C PHE A 507 -24.87 13.06 28.96
N ARG A 508 -25.11 14.38 29.10
CA ARG A 508 -25.77 15.22 28.08
C ARG A 508 -27.04 14.58 27.51
N ARG A 509 -28.06 14.29 28.33
CA ARG A 509 -29.29 13.61 27.87
C ARG A 509 -30.30 14.56 27.23
N ARG A 510 -30.26 15.83 27.62
CA ARG A 510 -31.19 16.89 27.23
C ARG A 510 -30.44 18.21 27.31
N ASP A 511 -30.59 19.06 26.30
CA ASP A 511 -30.07 20.43 26.39
C ASP A 511 -30.90 21.26 27.37
N ASN A 512 -30.26 22.18 28.07
CA ASN A 512 -30.89 23.01 29.11
C ASN A 512 -31.47 24.32 28.57
N GLY A 513 -31.62 24.43 27.25
CA GLY A 513 -32.12 25.62 26.56
C GLY A 513 -31.12 26.78 26.48
N VAL A 514 -29.92 26.65 27.04
CA VAL A 514 -28.84 27.63 26.87
C VAL A 514 -28.08 27.32 25.58
N ASN A 515 -27.78 28.35 24.79
CA ASN A 515 -26.93 28.26 23.60
C ASN A 515 -25.80 29.29 23.72
N LYS A 516 -24.56 28.85 23.51
CA LYS A 516 -23.41 29.72 23.30
C LYS A 516 -23.12 29.89 21.81
N ASN A 517 -23.37 31.10 21.31
CA ASN A 517 -23.11 31.45 19.91
C ASN A 517 -21.68 31.96 19.71
N TYR A 518 -21.05 31.48 18.64
CA TYR A 518 -19.70 31.86 18.23
C TYR A 518 -19.70 32.65 16.93
N LEU A 519 -20.45 32.18 15.92
CA LEU A 519 -20.52 32.80 14.60
C LEU A 519 -21.95 32.72 14.06
N ASN A 520 -22.47 33.84 13.57
CA ASN A 520 -23.61 33.83 12.65
C ASN A 520 -23.15 33.55 11.20
N ALA A 521 -24.10 33.38 10.28
CA ALA A 521 -23.78 33.05 8.88
C ALA A 521 -22.87 34.10 8.19
N GLU A 522 -23.02 35.40 8.47
CA GLU A 522 -22.19 36.45 7.87
C GLU A 522 -20.76 36.43 8.40
N GLN A 523 -20.60 36.21 9.71
CA GLN A 523 -19.30 36.05 10.35
C GLN A 523 -18.59 34.78 9.85
N ALA A 524 -19.33 33.67 9.67
CA ALA A 524 -18.79 32.46 9.07
C ALA A 524 -18.29 32.71 7.63
N LEU A 525 -19.03 33.43 6.80
CA LEU A 525 -18.56 33.82 5.46
C LEU A 525 -17.30 34.71 5.54
N ALA A 526 -17.25 35.63 6.50
CA ALA A 526 -16.10 36.50 6.72
C ALA A 526 -14.83 35.71 7.11
N VAL A 527 -14.98 34.65 7.92
CA VAL A 527 -13.90 33.70 8.25
C VAL A 527 -13.47 32.92 7.01
N ILE A 528 -14.41 32.38 6.23
CA ILE A 528 -14.13 31.68 4.96
C ILE A 528 -13.31 32.58 4.01
N GLY A 529 -13.71 33.84 3.84
CA GLY A 529 -12.98 34.78 2.98
C GLY A 529 -11.57 35.13 3.48
N ARG A 530 -11.34 35.15 4.80
CA ARG A 530 -9.99 35.34 5.39
C ARG A 530 -9.12 34.11 5.18
N LEU A 531 -9.68 32.92 5.40
CA LEU A 531 -8.99 31.67 5.15
C LEU A 531 -8.62 31.51 3.68
N ASP A 532 -9.48 31.91 2.76
CA ASP A 532 -9.18 31.88 1.32
C ASP A 532 -7.99 32.76 0.94
N LYS A 533 -7.87 33.95 1.56
CA LYS A 533 -6.71 34.83 1.39
C LYS A 533 -5.44 34.23 1.97
N ILE A 534 -5.49 33.66 3.17
CA ILE A 534 -4.35 33.01 3.82
C ILE A 534 -3.89 31.79 3.02
N THR A 535 -4.83 30.97 2.55
CA THR A 535 -4.57 29.74 1.79
C THR A 535 -4.36 29.98 0.29
N LEU A 536 -4.39 31.24 -0.15
CA LEU A 536 -4.18 31.67 -1.54
C LEU A 536 -5.07 30.90 -2.52
N GLY A 537 -6.36 30.81 -2.21
CA GLY A 537 -7.35 30.19 -3.08
C GLY A 537 -7.33 28.66 -3.08
N MET A 538 -6.66 27.99 -2.14
CA MET A 538 -6.67 26.52 -2.04
C MET A 538 -8.12 25.99 -2.01
N PRO A 539 -8.45 24.90 -2.74
CA PRO A 539 -9.77 24.27 -2.64
C PRO A 539 -10.10 23.85 -1.20
N LYS A 540 -11.31 24.19 -0.74
CA LYS A 540 -11.74 24.01 0.64
C LYS A 540 -13.11 23.36 0.76
N ILE A 541 -13.30 22.56 1.81
CA ILE A 541 -14.59 22.09 2.32
C ILE A 541 -14.70 22.53 3.78
N VAL A 542 -15.83 23.12 4.14
CA VAL A 542 -16.14 23.47 5.53
C VAL A 542 -17.41 22.79 6.01
N TYR A 543 -17.34 22.15 7.18
CA TYR A 543 -18.50 21.61 7.88
C TYR A 543 -18.95 22.56 8.98
N LEU A 544 -20.21 23.01 8.91
CA LEU A 544 -20.83 23.86 9.92
C LEU A 544 -21.19 23.00 11.13
N VAL A 545 -20.62 23.30 12.29
CA VAL A 545 -20.89 22.62 13.56
C VAL A 545 -21.86 23.47 14.37
N GLY A 546 -22.94 22.86 14.85
CA GLY A 546 -24.01 23.55 15.59
C GLY A 546 -24.90 24.44 14.74
N TRP A 547 -25.12 24.07 13.49
CA TRP A 547 -25.99 24.79 12.56
C TRP A 547 -27.48 24.63 12.88
N GLN A 548 -27.86 23.62 13.67
CA GLN A 548 -29.23 23.22 14.00
C GLN A 548 -29.62 23.52 15.45
N TYR A 549 -30.92 23.70 15.70
CA TYR A 549 -31.52 23.88 17.03
C TYR A 549 -30.74 24.80 17.99
N ASN A 550 -30.30 24.32 19.17
CA ASN A 550 -29.55 25.12 20.14
C ASN A 550 -28.03 25.07 19.92
N GLY A 551 -27.53 24.41 18.88
CA GLY A 551 -26.11 24.30 18.58
C GLY A 551 -25.63 22.84 18.49
N HIS A 552 -24.31 22.65 18.59
CA HIS A 552 -23.68 21.33 18.57
C HIS A 552 -24.27 20.42 19.67
N ASP A 553 -24.39 19.13 19.37
CA ASP A 553 -25.02 18.11 20.24
C ASP A 553 -26.50 18.34 20.63
N SER A 554 -27.22 19.26 19.98
CA SER A 554 -28.61 19.56 20.34
C SER A 554 -29.65 18.81 19.50
N LYS A 555 -30.69 18.28 20.16
CA LYS A 555 -31.92 17.70 19.58
C LYS A 555 -31.75 16.56 18.56
N TYR A 556 -30.56 15.98 18.40
CA TYR A 556 -30.42 14.78 17.55
C TYR A 556 -31.41 13.69 18.01
N PRO A 557 -31.98 12.89 17.09
CA PRO A 557 -31.64 12.79 15.67
C PRO A 557 -32.37 13.79 14.76
N ALA A 558 -33.03 14.83 15.26
CA ALA A 558 -33.73 15.77 14.38
C ALA A 558 -32.74 16.63 13.58
N LEU A 559 -33.00 16.80 12.27
CA LEU A 559 -32.12 17.52 11.32
C LEU A 559 -32.89 18.54 10.44
N PHE A 560 -34.06 18.99 10.88
CA PHE A 560 -34.99 19.74 10.01
C PHE A 560 -35.21 21.21 10.43
N GLU A 561 -34.49 21.70 11.44
CA GLU A 561 -34.57 23.09 11.91
C GLU A 561 -33.18 23.69 12.09
N GLY A 562 -32.97 24.89 11.55
CA GLY A 562 -31.71 25.63 11.72
C GLY A 562 -31.70 26.42 13.05
N ASN A 563 -30.52 26.65 13.61
CA ASN A 563 -30.36 27.40 14.85
C ASN A 563 -30.74 28.89 14.66
N PRO A 564 -31.81 29.40 15.30
CA PRO A 564 -32.25 30.78 15.10
C PRO A 564 -31.18 31.83 15.40
N ALA A 565 -30.22 31.52 16.27
CA ALA A 565 -29.18 32.45 16.69
C ALA A 565 -28.08 32.69 15.65
N ILE A 566 -27.94 31.81 14.65
CA ILE A 566 -26.96 31.98 13.56
C ILE A 566 -27.54 32.70 12.33
N LYS A 567 -28.85 33.02 12.38
CA LYS A 567 -29.61 33.63 11.31
C LYS A 567 -29.11 35.05 10.99
N ARG A 568 -29.13 35.42 9.72
CA ARG A 568 -28.98 36.82 9.30
C ARG A 568 -30.26 37.59 9.57
N SER A 569 -30.15 38.88 9.89
CA SER A 569 -31.32 39.69 10.25
C SER A 569 -32.35 39.79 9.11
N GLN A 570 -31.87 39.80 7.86
CA GLN A 570 -32.67 39.89 6.63
C GLN A 570 -33.36 38.59 6.20
N ASP A 571 -32.95 37.45 6.72
CA ASP A 571 -33.51 36.16 6.32
C ASP A 571 -34.72 35.79 7.18
N LYS A 572 -35.63 35.00 6.62
CA LYS A 572 -36.81 34.49 7.33
C LYS A 572 -36.40 33.57 8.47
N ASP A 573 -35.51 32.62 8.20
CA ASP A 573 -35.05 31.59 9.13
C ASP A 573 -33.57 31.24 8.91
N ALA A 574 -33.01 30.47 9.83
CA ALA A 574 -31.59 30.08 9.78
C ALA A 574 -31.26 29.16 8.60
N LEU A 575 -32.22 28.38 8.08
CA LEU A 575 -31.99 27.53 6.91
C LEU A 575 -31.78 28.38 5.66
N GLU A 576 -32.51 29.50 5.52
CA GLU A 576 -32.27 30.49 4.46
C GLU A 576 -30.87 31.10 4.58
N SER A 577 -30.41 31.42 5.80
CA SER A 577 -29.03 31.89 6.04
C SER A 577 -27.98 30.85 5.67
N ILE A 578 -28.22 29.56 5.94
CA ILE A 578 -27.32 28.47 5.54
C ILE A 578 -27.28 28.32 4.01
N ARG A 579 -28.43 28.36 3.32
CA ARG A 579 -28.47 28.32 1.84
C ARG A 579 -27.69 29.49 1.24
N TRP A 580 -27.85 30.68 1.80
CA TRP A 580 -27.07 31.84 1.40
C TRP A 580 -25.57 31.62 1.60
N LEU A 581 -25.16 31.14 2.78
CA LEU A 581 -23.75 30.87 3.09
C LEU A 581 -23.15 29.83 2.13
N MET A 582 -23.87 28.74 1.86
CA MET A 582 -23.45 27.70 0.91
C MET A 582 -23.23 28.24 -0.50
N LYS A 583 -24.07 29.19 -0.93
CA LYS A 583 -23.93 29.85 -2.24
C LYS A 583 -22.75 30.81 -2.26
N GLU A 584 -22.62 31.68 -1.26
CA GLU A 584 -21.62 32.74 -1.25
C GLU A 584 -20.20 32.23 -1.02
N ALA A 585 -20.04 31.19 -0.21
CA ALA A 585 -18.72 30.59 0.06
C ALA A 585 -18.01 30.07 -1.21
N ARG A 586 -18.77 29.72 -2.26
CA ARG A 586 -18.20 29.30 -3.55
C ARG A 586 -17.32 30.38 -4.20
N LYS A 587 -17.54 31.67 -3.89
CA LYS A 587 -16.70 32.78 -4.35
C LYS A 587 -15.27 32.72 -3.77
N TYR A 588 -15.05 31.91 -2.75
CA TYR A 588 -13.81 31.77 -1.99
C TYR A 588 -13.27 30.32 -2.09
N ASN A 589 -13.49 29.65 -3.23
CA ASN A 589 -13.09 28.26 -3.48
C ASN A 589 -13.45 27.31 -2.33
N THR A 590 -14.63 27.53 -1.72
CA THR A 590 -15.07 26.81 -0.52
C THR A 590 -16.45 26.21 -0.73
N VAL A 591 -16.54 24.90 -0.53
CA VAL A 591 -17.81 24.18 -0.40
C VAL A 591 -18.21 24.18 1.07
N VAL A 592 -19.46 24.57 1.36
CA VAL A 592 -20.03 24.49 2.71
C VAL A 592 -20.96 23.29 2.76
N SER A 593 -20.81 22.49 3.81
CA SER A 593 -21.74 21.43 4.16
C SER A 593 -21.87 21.34 5.69
N LEU A 594 -22.51 20.28 6.19
CA LEU A 594 -22.95 20.17 7.56
C LEU A 594 -22.16 19.10 8.32
N HIS A 595 -21.93 19.38 9.59
CA HIS A 595 -21.67 18.36 10.60
C HIS A 595 -23.02 17.88 11.16
N ILE A 596 -23.22 16.57 11.18
CA ILE A 596 -24.41 15.91 11.73
C ILE A 596 -24.01 14.74 12.62
N ASN A 597 -24.95 14.23 13.41
CA ASN A 597 -24.80 13.00 14.17
C ASN A 597 -25.95 12.04 13.80
N LEU A 598 -25.61 10.77 13.59
CA LEU A 598 -26.58 9.71 13.28
C LEU A 598 -26.74 8.70 14.42
N PHE A 599 -25.88 8.76 15.43
CA PHE A 599 -25.78 7.78 16.50
C PHE A 599 -26.49 8.22 17.78
N ASP A 600 -26.41 9.49 18.14
CA ASP A 600 -26.92 9.97 19.42
C ASP A 600 -28.35 10.55 19.30
N ALA A 601 -29.17 10.27 20.32
CA ALA A 601 -30.51 10.82 20.49
C ALA A 601 -30.66 11.52 21.87
N TYR A 602 -31.42 12.61 21.90
CA TYR A 602 -31.62 13.41 23.12
C TYR A 602 -33.11 13.45 23.49
N GLU A 603 -33.41 13.47 24.79
CA GLU A 603 -34.77 13.35 25.37
C GLU A 603 -35.71 14.51 25.02
N ASP A 604 -35.15 15.58 24.51
CA ASP A 604 -35.82 16.80 24.09
C ASP A 604 -35.92 16.92 22.57
N SER A 605 -35.41 15.93 21.83
CA SER A 605 -35.58 15.87 20.38
C SER A 605 -37.06 15.80 20.01
N PRO A 606 -37.52 16.53 18.98
CA PRO A 606 -38.88 16.40 18.48
C PRO A 606 -39.19 14.99 17.90
N LEU A 607 -38.15 14.16 17.69
CA LEU A 607 -38.30 12.77 17.25
C LEU A 607 -38.28 11.77 18.42
N TRP A 608 -38.10 12.21 19.67
CA TRP A 608 -37.88 11.33 20.82
C TRP A 608 -38.97 10.28 20.99
N ASP A 609 -40.23 10.67 21.17
CA ASP A 609 -41.33 9.74 21.40
C ASP A 609 -41.51 8.78 20.24
N THR A 610 -41.36 9.27 19.01
CA THR A 610 -41.42 8.44 17.81
C THR A 610 -40.33 7.36 17.82
N TYR A 611 -39.10 7.73 18.18
CA TYR A 611 -37.96 6.81 18.20
C TYR A 611 -38.03 5.82 19.37
N VAL A 612 -38.50 6.26 20.54
CA VAL A 612 -38.76 5.39 21.71
C VAL A 612 -39.84 4.35 21.37
N ASN A 613 -40.97 4.79 20.79
CA ASN A 613 -42.11 3.93 20.47
C ASN A 613 -41.79 2.91 19.35
N ASN A 614 -40.86 3.21 18.45
CA ASN A 614 -40.42 2.31 17.39
C ASN A 614 -39.17 1.49 17.74
N ASN A 615 -38.76 1.51 19.02
CA ASN A 615 -37.58 0.82 19.55
C ASN A 615 -36.28 1.16 18.81
N ILE A 616 -36.14 2.37 18.27
CA ILE A 616 -34.95 2.80 17.54
C ILE A 616 -33.85 3.21 18.53
N ILE A 617 -34.23 3.87 19.62
CA ILE A 617 -33.32 4.18 20.72
C ILE A 617 -32.95 2.89 21.46
N ALA A 618 -31.67 2.74 21.74
CA ALA A 618 -31.11 1.57 22.36
C ALA A 618 -31.75 1.24 23.72
N ARG A 619 -32.08 -0.04 23.90
CA ARG A 619 -32.62 -0.61 25.13
C ARG A 619 -31.78 -1.76 25.66
N ARG A 620 -31.75 -1.90 26.99
CA ARG A 620 -31.23 -3.06 27.73
C ARG A 620 -32.13 -4.28 27.49
N GLN A 621 -31.68 -5.45 27.94
CA GLN A 621 -32.41 -6.70 27.76
C GLN A 621 -33.80 -6.70 28.43
N ASP A 622 -33.98 -5.95 29.52
CA ASP A 622 -35.26 -5.77 30.22
C ASP A 622 -36.20 -4.75 29.53
N GLY A 623 -35.77 -4.15 28.41
CA GLY A 623 -36.55 -3.15 27.66
C GLY A 623 -36.37 -1.70 28.15
N SER A 624 -35.65 -1.46 29.25
CA SER A 624 -35.34 -0.09 29.70
C SER A 624 -34.36 0.62 28.75
N LEU A 625 -34.43 1.95 28.65
CA LEU A 625 -33.53 2.72 27.79
C LEU A 625 -32.07 2.59 28.25
N MET A 626 -31.16 2.47 27.29
CA MET A 626 -29.72 2.35 27.52
C MET A 626 -29.03 3.62 27.02
N GLY A 627 -28.48 4.42 27.93
CA GLY A 627 -27.77 5.65 27.56
C GLY A 627 -26.28 5.42 27.26
N GLY A 628 -25.71 6.26 26.39
CA GLY A 628 -24.29 6.26 25.99
C GLY A 628 -23.46 7.26 26.82
N GLU A 629 -22.23 7.54 26.38
CA GLU A 629 -21.42 8.64 26.94
C GLU A 629 -22.12 10.00 26.77
N CYS A 630 -22.65 10.26 25.58
CA CYS A 630 -23.53 11.38 25.27
C CYS A 630 -24.88 10.82 24.79
N GLY A 631 -26.01 11.39 25.23
CA GLY A 631 -27.34 10.99 24.73
C GLY A 631 -27.66 9.49 24.77
N TYR A 632 -28.58 9.05 23.93
CA TYR A 632 -28.96 7.65 23.82
C TYR A 632 -28.58 7.11 22.44
N PRO A 633 -27.86 5.97 22.35
CA PRO A 633 -27.49 5.39 21.08
C PRO A 633 -28.71 4.99 20.25
N ILE A 634 -28.62 5.16 18.94
CA ILE A 634 -29.58 4.72 17.93
C ILE A 634 -29.08 3.41 17.33
N SER A 635 -29.96 2.41 17.20
CA SER A 635 -29.69 1.23 16.36
C SER A 635 -29.92 1.60 14.91
N TYR A 636 -28.87 1.64 14.09
CA TYR A 636 -28.98 1.92 12.67
C TYR A 636 -29.81 0.86 11.97
N ALA A 637 -29.59 -0.42 12.30
CA ALA A 637 -30.33 -1.54 11.73
C ALA A 637 -31.84 -1.37 11.92
N GLN A 638 -32.26 -0.94 13.11
CA GLN A 638 -33.67 -0.68 13.40
C GLN A 638 -34.19 0.62 12.75
N GLU A 639 -33.42 1.71 12.77
CA GLU A 639 -33.79 2.97 12.12
C GLU A 639 -33.95 2.78 10.60
N TRP A 640 -33.07 1.99 9.99
CA TRP A 640 -33.12 1.62 8.58
C TRP A 640 -34.32 0.74 8.26
N LYS A 641 -34.57 -0.30 9.08
CA LYS A 641 -35.70 -1.22 8.91
C LYS A 641 -37.05 -0.50 8.96
N THR A 642 -37.16 0.51 9.81
CA THR A 642 -38.37 1.32 9.98
C THR A 642 -38.50 2.46 8.95
N GLY A 643 -37.45 2.72 8.17
CA GLY A 643 -37.44 3.75 7.12
C GLY A 643 -37.23 5.17 7.62
N PHE A 644 -36.95 5.38 8.91
CA PHE A 644 -36.84 6.73 9.48
C PHE A 644 -35.54 7.43 9.06
N LEU A 645 -34.43 6.70 8.93
CA LEU A 645 -33.16 7.29 8.52
C LEU A 645 -33.25 7.89 7.11
N GLN A 646 -33.84 7.14 6.18
CA GLN A 646 -34.03 7.57 4.79
C GLN A 646 -34.88 8.85 4.76
N LYS A 647 -35.97 8.91 5.55
CA LYS A 647 -36.79 10.13 5.69
C LYS A 647 -36.00 11.31 6.24
N ARG A 648 -35.12 11.10 7.23
CA ARG A 648 -34.26 12.17 7.77
C ARG A 648 -33.29 12.70 6.72
N ILE A 649 -32.63 11.80 5.98
CA ILE A 649 -31.68 12.15 4.92
C ILE A 649 -32.39 12.88 3.77
N ASP A 650 -33.56 12.37 3.33
CA ASP A 650 -34.35 12.98 2.26
C ASP A 650 -34.87 14.36 2.66
N SER A 651 -35.38 14.49 3.89
CA SER A 651 -35.80 15.78 4.45
C SER A 651 -34.65 16.78 4.45
N LEU A 652 -33.47 16.38 4.95
CA LEU A 652 -32.30 17.25 4.98
C LEU A 652 -31.87 17.69 3.56
N CYS A 653 -31.86 16.76 2.60
CA CYS A 653 -31.54 17.07 1.19
C CYS A 653 -32.59 17.96 0.51
N SER A 654 -33.84 17.94 0.99
CA SER A 654 -34.89 18.85 0.50
C SER A 654 -34.77 20.25 1.10
N LEU A 655 -34.26 20.36 2.33
CA LEU A 655 -34.10 21.62 3.04
C LEU A 655 -32.88 22.39 2.56
N LEU A 656 -31.78 21.71 2.22
CA LEU A 656 -30.51 22.32 1.86
C LEU A 656 -29.94 21.70 0.59
N PRO A 657 -29.19 22.45 -0.25
CA PRO A 657 -28.64 21.97 -1.52
C PRO A 657 -27.43 21.03 -1.32
N LEU A 658 -27.58 19.97 -0.53
CA LEU A 658 -26.48 19.06 -0.17
C LEU A 658 -25.99 18.22 -1.34
N GLY A 659 -26.84 17.90 -2.32
CA GLY A 659 -26.39 17.25 -3.56
C GLY A 659 -25.45 18.13 -4.39
N GLU A 660 -25.58 19.46 -4.29
CA GLU A 660 -24.65 20.41 -4.91
C GLU A 660 -23.39 20.64 -4.07
N ALA A 661 -23.48 20.53 -2.75
CA ALA A 661 -22.32 20.53 -1.86
C ALA A 661 -21.51 19.23 -2.03
N GLY A 662 -22.19 18.12 -2.30
CA GLY A 662 -21.59 16.84 -2.66
C GLY A 662 -20.89 16.09 -1.53
N THR A 663 -21.00 16.56 -0.28
CA THR A 663 -20.32 15.94 0.87
C THR A 663 -21.09 16.21 2.17
N ILE A 664 -20.92 15.38 3.19
CA ILE A 664 -21.42 15.60 4.57
C ILE A 664 -20.45 15.00 5.59
N HIS A 665 -20.45 15.52 6.83
CA HIS A 665 -19.67 14.97 7.92
C HIS A 665 -20.56 14.33 8.98
N VAL A 666 -20.34 13.05 9.27
CA VAL A 666 -21.05 12.32 10.31
C VAL A 666 -20.13 12.11 11.52
N ASP A 667 -20.48 12.77 12.60
CA ASP A 667 -19.84 12.64 13.90
C ASP A 667 -20.29 11.36 14.60
N ALA A 668 -19.44 10.82 15.48
CA ALA A 668 -19.74 9.65 16.30
C ALA A 668 -20.36 8.47 15.53
N PHE A 669 -19.96 8.22 14.27
CA PHE A 669 -20.53 7.16 13.42
C PHE A 669 -20.06 5.75 13.87
N HIS A 670 -20.31 5.41 15.12
CA HIS A 670 -19.87 4.21 15.82
C HIS A 670 -20.77 3.03 15.50
N THR A 671 -20.19 1.84 15.40
CA THR A 671 -20.93 0.57 15.28
C THR A 671 -21.47 0.10 16.64
N TRP A 672 -20.75 0.40 17.74
CA TRP A 672 -21.19 0.12 19.10
C TRP A 672 -20.99 1.32 20.03
N PRO A 673 -21.80 1.47 21.09
CA PRO A 673 -21.76 2.68 21.89
C PRO A 673 -20.63 2.69 22.91
N PRO A 674 -20.02 3.86 23.18
CA PRO A 674 -19.26 4.08 24.40
C PRO A 674 -20.22 4.03 25.61
N LYS A 675 -19.97 3.15 26.57
CA LYS A 675 -20.89 2.83 27.67
C LYS A 675 -20.40 3.42 29.00
N PRO A 676 -21.18 4.30 29.65
CA PRO A 676 -20.86 4.74 30.99
C PRO A 676 -21.09 3.60 31.99
N ILE A 677 -20.05 3.29 32.76
CA ILE A 677 -20.07 2.27 33.82
C ILE A 677 -19.75 2.95 35.15
N GLN A 678 -20.66 2.82 36.11
CA GLN A 678 -20.42 3.27 37.46
C GLN A 678 -19.53 2.25 38.17
N GLN A 679 -18.47 2.73 38.80
CA GLN A 679 -17.55 1.94 39.61
C GLN A 679 -18.06 1.82 41.04
N ALA A 680 -17.48 0.89 41.82
CA ALA A 680 -17.87 0.63 43.20
C ALA A 680 -17.71 1.86 44.13
N ASP A 681 -16.80 2.78 43.79
CA ASP A 681 -16.56 4.03 44.51
C ASP A 681 -17.53 5.16 44.10
N GLY A 682 -18.50 4.89 43.23
CA GLY A 682 -19.47 5.85 42.71
C GLY A 682 -18.94 6.70 41.54
N SER A 683 -17.66 6.60 41.19
CA SER A 683 -17.09 7.25 40.00
C SER A 683 -17.59 6.59 38.70
N TRP A 684 -17.42 7.26 37.57
CA TRP A 684 -17.83 6.73 36.27
C TRP A 684 -16.64 6.58 35.33
N ARG A 685 -16.55 5.46 34.63
CA ARG A 685 -15.67 5.25 33.49
C ARG A 685 -16.48 5.04 32.21
N ILE A 686 -15.87 5.33 31.06
CA ILE A 686 -16.43 4.97 29.75
C ILE A 686 -15.78 3.67 29.28
N SER A 687 -16.59 2.64 29.04
CA SER A 687 -16.15 1.43 28.35
C SER A 687 -16.29 1.63 26.85
N LEU A 688 -15.19 1.35 26.14
CA LEU A 688 -15.10 1.36 24.69
C LEU A 688 -15.19 -0.06 24.11
N ASP A 689 -15.48 -1.05 24.96
CA ASP A 689 -15.48 -2.46 24.61
C ASP A 689 -16.58 -2.74 23.60
N LYS A 690 -16.23 -3.54 22.58
CA LYS A 690 -17.18 -3.97 21.57
C LYS A 690 -18.39 -4.62 22.21
N SER A 691 -19.57 -4.11 21.87
CA SER A 691 -20.81 -4.55 22.49
C SER A 691 -22.01 -4.31 21.59
N ILE A 692 -23.13 -4.94 21.91
CA ILE A 692 -24.38 -4.74 21.17
C ILE A 692 -24.95 -3.35 21.49
N THR A 693 -25.38 -2.62 20.44
CA THR A 693 -26.01 -1.30 20.53
C THR A 693 -27.33 -1.37 21.26
N SER A 694 -28.23 -2.31 20.94
CA SER A 694 -29.44 -2.57 21.72
C SER A 694 -29.63 -4.07 22.00
N PRO A 695 -29.28 -4.55 23.21
CA PRO A 695 -29.52 -5.94 23.60
C PRO A 695 -30.98 -6.43 23.44
N PHE A 696 -31.96 -5.51 23.47
CA PHE A 696 -33.38 -5.82 23.27
C PHE A 696 -33.75 -6.30 21.85
N LEU A 697 -33.06 -5.78 20.81
CA LEU A 697 -33.47 -5.96 19.41
C LEU A 697 -32.86 -7.19 18.73
N GLY A 698 -31.84 -7.79 19.33
CA GLY A 698 -31.13 -8.93 18.77
C GLY A 698 -30.21 -8.63 17.58
N PHE A 699 -30.07 -7.36 17.16
CA PHE A 699 -29.10 -6.97 16.13
C PHE A 699 -27.67 -7.07 16.65
N THR A 700 -26.79 -7.62 15.83
CA THR A 700 -25.35 -7.73 16.12
C THR A 700 -24.59 -6.49 15.64
N PRO A 701 -23.35 -6.26 16.11
CA PRO A 701 -22.48 -5.24 15.52
C PRO A 701 -22.25 -5.41 14.01
N GLU A 702 -22.32 -6.64 13.49
CA GLU A 702 -22.24 -6.90 12.04
C GLU A 702 -23.48 -6.38 11.30
N ASP A 703 -24.67 -6.52 11.88
CA ASP A 703 -25.91 -5.97 11.31
C ASP A 703 -25.89 -4.44 11.29
N GLU A 704 -25.39 -3.83 12.36
CA GLU A 704 -25.17 -2.38 12.42
C GLU A 704 -24.16 -1.94 11.34
N THR A 705 -23.05 -2.67 11.18
CA THR A 705 -22.01 -2.40 10.16
C THR A 705 -22.57 -2.49 8.74
N LYS A 706 -23.29 -3.56 8.40
CA LYS A 706 -23.96 -3.71 7.09
C LYS A 706 -24.96 -2.59 6.85
N THR A 707 -25.59 -2.08 7.90
CA THR A 707 -26.48 -0.94 7.78
C THR A 707 -25.70 0.34 7.53
N GLN A 708 -24.56 0.57 8.18
CA GLN A 708 -23.68 1.70 7.87
C GLN A 708 -23.22 1.70 6.40
N GLU A 709 -22.93 0.54 5.80
CA GLU A 709 -22.64 0.42 4.37
C GLU A 709 -23.82 0.94 3.51
N LYS A 710 -25.05 0.52 3.83
CA LYS A 710 -26.26 1.03 3.15
C LYS A 710 -26.46 2.53 3.34
N ILE A 711 -26.07 3.08 4.50
CA ILE A 711 -26.13 4.52 4.76
C ILE A 711 -25.18 5.26 3.83
N TYR A 712 -23.94 4.79 3.69
CA TYR A 712 -22.99 5.34 2.72
C TYR A 712 -23.54 5.29 1.29
N GLU A 713 -24.07 4.14 0.88
CA GLU A 713 -24.67 3.97 -0.45
C GLU A 713 -25.88 4.89 -0.65
N TYR A 714 -26.69 5.10 0.38
CA TYR A 714 -27.86 5.97 0.30
C TYR A 714 -27.44 7.43 0.09
N PHE A 715 -26.50 7.95 0.87
CA PHE A 715 -25.91 9.28 0.62
C PHE A 715 -25.27 9.35 -0.77
N GLY A 716 -24.52 8.31 -1.16
CA GLY A 716 -23.92 8.21 -2.49
C GLY A 716 -24.94 8.29 -3.63
N SER A 717 -26.12 7.67 -3.46
CA SER A 717 -27.23 7.73 -4.43
C SER A 717 -27.81 9.15 -4.59
N LYS A 718 -27.66 9.99 -3.56
CA LYS A 718 -28.02 11.42 -3.59
C LYS A 718 -26.87 12.31 -4.09
N GLY A 719 -25.74 11.70 -4.46
CA GLY A 719 -24.55 12.43 -4.86
C GLY A 719 -23.83 13.11 -3.70
N ILE A 720 -23.78 12.47 -2.53
CA ILE A 720 -23.16 13.03 -1.33
C ILE A 720 -22.10 12.04 -0.82
N ASP A 721 -20.85 12.48 -0.80
CA ASP A 721 -19.75 11.76 -0.16
C ASP A 721 -19.90 11.88 1.37
N VAL A 722 -19.57 10.83 2.12
CA VAL A 722 -19.62 10.85 3.58
C VAL A 722 -18.20 10.84 4.15
N THR A 723 -17.90 11.83 4.98
CA THR A 723 -16.72 11.86 5.85
C THR A 723 -17.16 11.60 7.28
N SER A 724 -16.25 11.16 8.14
CA SER A 724 -16.58 10.92 9.54
C SER A 724 -15.43 11.21 10.49
N GLU A 725 -15.72 11.18 11.78
CA GLU A 725 -14.75 11.55 12.81
C GLU A 725 -13.52 10.63 12.85
N GLY A 726 -13.70 9.32 12.88
CA GLY A 726 -12.62 8.34 12.95
C GLY A 726 -12.48 7.47 11.70
N VAL A 727 -11.41 6.68 11.67
CA VAL A 727 -11.25 5.58 10.70
C VAL A 727 -11.95 4.33 11.23
N ASP A 728 -11.46 3.79 12.34
CA ASP A 728 -11.85 2.51 12.95
C ASP A 728 -12.26 2.64 14.45
N PHE A 729 -12.32 3.86 14.98
CA PHE A 729 -12.73 4.10 16.36
C PHE A 729 -14.18 3.68 16.60
N LEU A 730 -14.38 2.70 17.49
CA LEU A 730 -15.67 2.06 17.80
C LEU A 730 -16.41 1.53 16.56
N ARG A 731 -15.67 0.98 15.58
CA ARG A 731 -16.21 0.41 14.34
C ARG A 731 -15.65 -0.97 14.06
N GLU A 732 -16.43 -1.81 13.39
CA GLU A 732 -15.95 -3.12 12.90
C GLU A 732 -14.92 -2.99 11.77
N GLN A 733 -15.01 -1.91 10.99
CA GLN A 733 -14.18 -1.69 9.82
C GLN A 733 -13.98 -0.19 9.52
N SER A 734 -13.03 0.11 8.63
CA SER A 734 -12.67 1.48 8.25
C SER A 734 -13.56 2.11 7.19
N PHE A 735 -14.46 1.32 6.59
CA PHE A 735 -15.33 1.69 5.47
C PHE A 735 -14.58 2.29 4.28
N VAL A 736 -13.34 1.86 4.03
CA VAL A 736 -12.47 2.48 3.02
C VAL A 736 -13.04 2.48 1.61
N GLN A 737 -13.99 1.60 1.26
CA GLN A 737 -14.62 1.62 -0.07
C GLN A 737 -15.58 2.82 -0.26
N TRP A 738 -16.09 3.37 0.85
CA TRP A 738 -17.11 4.42 0.87
C TRP A 738 -16.61 5.74 1.45
N GLN A 739 -15.80 5.71 2.50
CA GLN A 739 -15.23 6.88 3.15
C GLN A 739 -13.86 7.23 2.56
N SER A 740 -13.67 8.50 2.22
CA SER A 740 -12.40 9.00 1.65
C SER A 740 -11.61 9.90 2.60
N MET A 741 -12.26 10.40 3.64
CA MET A 741 -11.62 11.27 4.62
C MET A 741 -12.15 11.00 6.02
N ALA A 742 -11.23 10.91 6.98
CA ALA A 742 -11.54 10.85 8.41
C ALA A 742 -10.94 12.07 9.12
N TRP A 743 -11.63 12.58 10.14
CA TRP A 743 -11.18 13.73 10.91
C TRP A 743 -9.86 13.43 11.62
N TRP A 744 -9.84 12.32 12.36
CA TRP A 744 -8.71 11.83 13.13
C TRP A 744 -8.05 10.64 12.42
N TYR A 745 -6.75 10.75 12.18
CA TYR A 745 -5.97 9.77 11.42
C TYR A 745 -4.72 9.32 12.20
N ASN A 746 -4.95 8.94 13.45
CA ASN A 746 -3.92 8.85 14.50
C ASN A 746 -3.12 7.53 14.53
N ASN A 747 -3.07 6.76 13.43
CA ASN A 747 -2.42 5.44 13.43
C ASN A 747 -1.51 5.25 12.21
N ARG A 748 -0.24 4.91 12.46
CA ARG A 748 0.78 4.60 11.45
C ARG A 748 0.26 3.62 10.40
N GLU A 749 -0.40 2.55 10.82
CA GLU A 749 -0.84 1.46 9.93
C GLU A 749 -1.83 1.96 8.87
N GLN A 750 -2.58 3.02 9.15
CA GLN A 750 -3.52 3.62 8.19
C GLN A 750 -2.76 4.21 6.99
N TYR A 751 -1.60 4.85 7.23
CA TYR A 751 -0.75 5.40 6.16
C TYR A 751 -0.10 4.33 5.28
N LEU A 752 0.18 3.16 5.85
CA LEU A 752 0.79 2.05 5.11
C LEU A 752 -0.27 1.34 4.25
N LYS A 753 -1.47 1.21 4.80
CA LYS A 753 -2.55 0.45 4.16
C LYS A 753 -3.12 1.16 2.93
N TRP A 754 -3.30 2.48 2.98
CA TRP A 754 -3.99 3.21 1.92
C TRP A 754 -3.18 4.39 1.37
N PRO A 755 -3.19 4.59 0.04
CA PRO A 755 -2.66 5.81 -0.54
C PRO A 755 -3.58 6.97 -0.16
N ALA A 756 -3.02 8.17 -0.01
CA ALA A 756 -3.80 9.36 0.36
C ALA A 756 -4.95 9.63 -0.62
N SER A 757 -4.72 9.35 -1.92
CA SER A 757 -5.74 9.49 -2.96
C SER A 757 -6.98 8.62 -2.76
N VAL A 758 -6.83 7.52 -2.01
CA VAL A 758 -7.93 6.65 -1.61
C VAL A 758 -8.46 7.10 -0.25
N TYR A 759 -7.63 7.18 0.79
CA TYR A 759 -8.10 7.54 2.13
C TYR A 759 -7.08 8.47 2.78
N CYS A 760 -7.50 9.70 3.09
CA CYS A 760 -6.66 10.66 3.79
C CYS A 760 -7.25 11.08 5.14
N GLY A 761 -6.38 11.60 6.00
CA GLY A 761 -6.74 12.15 7.31
C GLY A 761 -6.85 13.67 7.31
N GLY A 762 -7.60 14.18 8.29
CA GLY A 762 -7.54 15.55 8.78
C GLY A 762 -6.29 15.75 9.62
N GLU A 763 -6.38 15.56 10.93
CA GLU A 763 -5.26 15.74 11.86
C GLU A 763 -4.73 14.41 12.42
N ASP A 764 -3.39 14.31 12.48
CA ASP A 764 -2.63 13.32 13.23
C ASP A 764 -1.53 14.04 14.01
N ARG A 765 -1.61 13.98 15.34
CA ARG A 765 -0.71 14.70 16.25
C ARG A 765 0.56 13.92 16.58
N SER A 766 0.71 12.71 16.07
CA SER A 766 1.90 11.90 16.23
C SER A 766 3.05 12.40 15.34
N ASP A 767 4.25 11.88 15.58
CA ASP A 767 5.37 12.08 14.68
C ASP A 767 5.14 11.45 13.30
N TRP A 768 4.28 10.44 13.20
CA TRP A 768 3.89 9.84 11.92
C TRP A 768 3.06 10.81 11.09
N GLY A 769 2.13 11.54 11.70
CA GLY A 769 1.39 12.62 11.04
C GLY A 769 2.32 13.70 10.47
N LYS A 770 3.38 14.07 11.19
CA LYS A 770 4.39 15.00 10.66
C LYS A 770 5.14 14.42 9.46
N LEU A 771 5.53 13.15 9.53
CA LEU A 771 6.32 12.49 8.49
C LEU A 771 5.51 12.19 7.23
N PHE A 772 4.27 11.72 7.37
CA PHE A 772 3.38 11.42 6.24
C PHE A 772 2.63 12.64 5.71
N GLY A 773 2.55 13.71 6.51
CA GLY A 773 1.74 14.89 6.27
C GLY A 773 0.42 14.81 7.04
N THR A 774 0.11 15.89 7.77
CA THR A 774 -1.15 16.09 8.50
C THR A 774 -1.77 17.43 8.09
N SER A 775 -3.10 17.52 8.01
CA SER A 775 -3.80 18.78 7.76
C SER A 775 -4.04 19.54 9.07
N MET A 776 -4.33 20.83 8.97
CA MET A 776 -4.75 21.66 10.10
C MET A 776 -6.23 21.48 10.43
N HIS A 777 -6.58 21.71 11.69
CA HIS A 777 -7.92 22.13 12.10
C HIS A 777 -7.97 23.66 12.18
N VAL A 778 -9.17 24.22 12.06
CA VAL A 778 -9.41 25.69 12.06
C VAL A 778 -10.46 26.09 13.10
N GLU A 779 -11.20 25.11 13.59
CA GLU A 779 -12.38 25.31 14.42
C GLU A 779 -12.05 26.09 15.69
N GLU A 780 -10.98 25.72 16.40
CA GLU A 780 -10.60 26.35 17.65
C GLU A 780 -10.06 27.77 17.44
N GLU A 781 -9.21 27.97 16.43
CA GLU A 781 -8.62 29.26 16.10
C GLU A 781 -9.69 30.28 15.68
N ALA A 782 -10.65 29.86 14.85
CA ALA A 782 -11.77 30.69 14.45
C ALA A 782 -12.74 30.97 15.60
N ARG A 783 -12.86 30.05 16.56
CA ARG A 783 -13.70 30.20 17.76
C ARG A 783 -13.12 31.21 18.75
N ILE A 784 -11.78 31.27 18.87
CA ILE A 784 -11.08 32.21 19.76
C ILE A 784 -11.07 33.63 19.18
N ASP A 785 -10.63 33.78 17.94
CA ASP A 785 -10.60 35.07 17.24
C ASP A 785 -10.86 34.89 15.74
N PRO A 786 -12.13 35.02 15.30
CA PRO A 786 -12.52 34.84 13.90
C PRO A 786 -12.01 35.94 12.97
N VAL A 787 -11.49 37.04 13.51
CA VAL A 787 -10.98 38.17 12.71
C VAL A 787 -9.48 38.02 12.49
N GLY A 788 -8.71 37.81 13.57
CA GLY A 788 -7.25 37.69 13.52
C GLY A 788 -6.77 36.30 13.12
N LEU A 789 -7.54 35.24 13.40
CA LEU A 789 -7.20 33.84 13.11
C LEU A 789 -5.77 33.47 13.58
N PRO A 790 -5.44 33.73 14.87
CA PRO A 790 -4.10 33.51 15.39
C PRO A 790 -3.68 32.04 15.22
N GLY A 791 -2.44 31.81 14.81
CA GLY A 791 -1.90 30.46 14.61
C GLY A 791 -2.29 29.78 13.29
N VAL A 792 -3.30 30.27 12.55
CA VAL A 792 -3.73 29.64 11.29
C VAL A 792 -2.64 29.65 10.22
N LYS A 793 -1.87 30.74 10.08
CA LYS A 793 -0.72 30.78 9.14
C LYS A 793 0.31 29.69 9.47
N ALA A 794 0.65 29.57 10.76
CA ALA A 794 1.58 28.57 11.25
C ALA A 794 1.07 27.16 10.99
N ALA A 795 -0.19 26.89 11.36
CA ALA A 795 -0.84 25.60 11.14
C ALA A 795 -0.92 25.25 9.65
N PHE A 796 -1.31 26.20 8.80
CA PHE A 796 -1.36 26.01 7.36
C PHE A 796 0.01 25.65 6.78
N CYS A 797 1.05 26.43 7.09
CA CYS A 797 2.37 26.22 6.49
C CYS A 797 3.08 24.98 7.02
N GLN A 798 2.95 24.68 8.32
CA GLN A 798 3.64 23.56 8.98
C GLN A 798 2.86 22.25 8.93
N LYS A 799 1.57 22.28 8.59
CA LYS A 799 0.71 21.10 8.44
C LYS A 799 0.20 21.00 7.01
N THR A 800 -0.86 21.74 6.68
CA THR A 800 -1.62 21.59 5.43
C THR A 800 -0.79 21.74 4.14
N LEU A 801 0.15 22.68 4.08
CA LEU A 801 1.03 22.87 2.91
C LEU A 801 1.93 21.64 2.69
N ILE A 802 2.49 21.10 3.78
CA ILE A 802 3.32 19.88 3.74
C ILE A 802 2.45 18.68 3.37
N TRP A 803 1.28 18.53 4.02
CA TRP A 803 0.31 17.46 3.74
C TRP A 803 -0.14 17.46 2.28
N TYR A 804 -0.48 18.62 1.72
CA TYR A 804 -0.90 18.74 0.32
C TYR A 804 0.23 18.30 -0.63
N TYR A 805 1.47 18.67 -0.32
CA TYR A 805 2.62 18.29 -1.12
C TYR A 805 2.89 16.78 -1.06
N LEU A 806 2.91 16.20 0.13
CA LEU A 806 3.24 14.78 0.35
C LEU A 806 2.13 13.84 -0.15
N ASN A 807 0.86 14.19 0.02
CA ASN A 807 -0.26 13.33 -0.37
C ASN A 807 -0.44 13.16 -1.88
N ARG A 808 0.32 13.90 -2.68
CA ARG A 808 0.37 13.75 -4.15
C ARG A 808 1.49 12.82 -4.61
N LEU A 809 2.22 12.22 -3.68
CA LEU A 809 3.36 11.36 -3.95
C LEU A 809 3.07 9.94 -3.45
N ASP A 810 3.51 8.94 -4.20
CA ASP A 810 3.49 7.56 -3.71
C ASP A 810 4.40 7.43 -2.48
N ARG A 811 3.90 6.77 -1.44
CA ARG A 811 4.67 6.37 -0.25
C ARG A 811 5.41 5.08 -0.60
N LEU A 812 6.73 5.05 -0.44
CA LEU A 812 7.55 3.93 -0.89
C LEU A 812 7.98 3.02 0.26
N PHE A 813 8.53 3.62 1.32
CA PHE A 813 8.92 2.90 2.53
C PHE A 813 9.12 3.88 3.68
N LEU A 814 9.14 3.36 4.91
CA LEU A 814 9.58 4.08 6.08
C LEU A 814 10.74 3.37 6.77
N VAL A 815 11.48 4.14 7.55
CA VAL A 815 12.48 3.66 8.50
C VAL A 815 12.08 4.15 9.90
N ASP A 816 12.00 3.25 10.86
CA ASP A 816 11.68 3.52 12.27
C ASP A 816 12.75 2.87 13.15
N ARG A 817 13.58 3.69 13.78
CA ARG A 817 14.60 3.25 14.73
C ARG A 817 14.75 4.26 15.85
N ASP A 818 15.40 3.86 16.94
CA ASP A 818 15.59 4.71 18.11
C ASP A 818 16.21 6.07 17.74
N GLY A 819 15.45 7.15 18.02
CA GLY A 819 15.87 8.53 17.78
C GLY A 819 15.91 8.98 16.30
N TYR A 820 15.49 8.14 15.35
CA TYR A 820 15.43 8.50 13.93
C TYR A 820 14.26 7.82 13.22
N ARG A 821 13.38 8.63 12.63
CA ARG A 821 12.29 8.17 11.76
C ARG A 821 12.37 8.84 10.40
N MET A 822 12.01 8.12 9.35
CA MET A 822 12.05 8.65 7.98
C MET A 822 10.97 8.00 7.13
N VAL A 823 10.38 8.76 6.21
CA VAL A 823 9.50 8.24 5.17
C VAL A 823 10.04 8.67 3.81
N GLN A 824 10.19 7.70 2.91
CA GLN A 824 10.59 7.90 1.53
C GLN A 824 9.36 7.89 0.63
N PHE A 825 9.27 8.90 -0.22
CA PHE A 825 8.23 9.07 -1.23
C PHE A 825 8.81 8.99 -2.65
N SER A 826 7.93 8.87 -3.63
CA SER A 826 8.26 9.04 -5.05
C SER A 826 8.85 10.42 -5.36
N GLY A 827 9.47 10.56 -6.54
CA GLY A 827 10.11 11.83 -6.95
C GLY A 827 11.38 12.20 -6.17
N GLY A 828 11.94 11.28 -5.38
CA GLY A 828 13.12 11.53 -4.56
C GLY A 828 12.83 12.44 -3.35
N VAL A 829 11.57 12.48 -2.91
CA VAL A 829 11.13 13.24 -1.74
C VAL A 829 11.26 12.38 -0.48
N LYS A 830 11.77 12.95 0.61
CA LYS A 830 11.79 12.27 1.91
C LYS A 830 11.45 13.24 3.05
N THR A 831 10.83 12.72 4.09
CA THR A 831 10.69 13.38 5.39
C THR A 831 11.48 12.61 6.43
N GLU A 832 12.09 13.29 7.38
CA GLU A 832 12.79 12.64 8.49
C GLU A 832 12.65 13.44 9.78
N ILE A 833 12.64 12.74 10.91
CA ILE A 833 12.78 13.29 12.26
C ILE A 833 14.02 12.64 12.84
N GLY A 834 15.10 13.42 12.97
CA GLY A 834 16.35 13.01 13.58
C GLY A 834 16.75 13.97 14.70
N GLN A 835 17.07 13.44 15.87
CA GLN A 835 17.37 14.25 17.07
C GLN A 835 16.24 15.24 17.40
N GLY A 836 14.99 14.84 17.17
CA GLY A 836 13.79 15.67 17.41
C GLY A 836 13.50 16.75 16.36
N VAL A 837 14.36 16.91 15.34
CA VAL A 837 14.17 17.93 14.30
C VAL A 837 13.56 17.31 13.04
N PHE A 838 12.40 17.80 12.65
CA PHE A 838 11.74 17.45 11.39
C PHE A 838 12.44 18.11 10.20
N ARG A 839 12.62 17.37 9.11
CA ARG A 839 13.15 17.87 7.82
C ARG A 839 12.40 17.23 6.66
N LEU A 840 12.16 18.03 5.61
CA LEU A 840 11.59 17.58 4.34
C LEU A 840 12.54 17.94 3.21
N TYR A 841 12.84 16.97 2.35
CA TYR A 841 13.73 17.12 1.20
C TYR A 841 13.07 16.72 -0.10
N GLU A 842 13.46 17.38 -1.19
CA GLU A 842 13.30 16.90 -2.57
C GLU A 842 14.67 16.81 -3.22
N GLY A 843 15.21 15.59 -3.34
CA GLY A 843 16.61 15.37 -3.71
C GLY A 843 17.56 16.10 -2.76
N ASN A 844 18.20 17.17 -3.26
CA ASN A 844 19.14 17.98 -2.48
C ASN A 844 18.54 19.33 -2.01
N ALA A 845 17.27 19.61 -2.30
CA ALA A 845 16.57 20.80 -1.84
C ALA A 845 15.93 20.52 -0.48
N LEU A 846 16.35 21.24 0.57
CA LEU A 846 15.67 21.25 1.86
C LEU A 846 14.45 22.17 1.73
N LEU A 847 13.26 21.64 1.94
CA LEU A 847 12.01 22.38 1.76
C LEU A 847 11.34 22.75 3.08
N ALA A 848 11.59 21.97 4.14
CA ALA A 848 11.18 22.32 5.50
C ALA A 848 12.22 21.84 6.51
N GLU A 849 12.44 22.61 7.56
CA GLU A 849 13.28 22.24 8.71
C GLU A 849 12.74 22.89 9.98
N GLY A 850 12.40 22.06 10.98
CA GLY A 850 11.74 22.54 12.18
C GLY A 850 10.42 23.25 11.84
N SER A 851 10.34 24.54 12.17
CA SER A 851 9.18 25.41 11.93
C SER A 851 9.26 26.21 10.61
N ASP A 852 10.39 26.14 9.90
CA ASP A 852 10.64 26.89 8.67
C ASP A 852 10.28 26.09 7.44
N VAL A 853 9.59 26.73 6.48
CA VAL A 853 9.11 26.11 5.24
C VAL A 853 9.44 27.01 4.04
N CYS A 854 9.78 26.40 2.91
CA CYS A 854 9.91 27.02 1.60
C CYS A 854 9.59 25.98 0.52
N MET A 855 8.31 25.90 0.13
CA MET A 855 7.75 24.78 -0.63
C MET A 855 6.93 25.21 -1.85
N PRO A 856 6.83 24.38 -2.89
CA PRO A 856 5.94 24.62 -4.03
C PRO A 856 4.45 24.69 -3.61
N ALA A 857 3.71 25.63 -4.17
CA ALA A 857 2.26 25.81 -3.96
C ALA A 857 1.50 25.54 -5.26
N SER A 858 1.44 24.27 -5.66
CA SER A 858 1.04 23.86 -7.02
C SER A 858 -0.45 24.02 -7.35
N TRP A 859 -1.31 24.31 -6.36
CA TRP A 859 -2.71 24.67 -6.62
C TRP A 859 -2.87 26.10 -7.15
N ILE A 860 -1.87 26.97 -6.95
CA ILE A 860 -1.86 28.32 -7.50
C ILE A 860 -1.42 28.25 -8.97
N ASP A 861 -0.19 27.81 -9.20
CA ASP A 861 0.38 27.52 -10.52
C ASP A 861 1.72 26.77 -10.38
N SER A 862 2.36 26.42 -11.51
CA SER A 862 3.67 25.77 -11.53
C SER A 862 4.85 26.69 -11.21
N LYS A 863 4.60 27.97 -10.90
CA LYS A 863 5.60 29.02 -10.64
C LYS A 863 5.48 29.62 -9.25
N SER A 864 4.66 29.04 -8.39
CA SER A 864 4.38 29.56 -7.06
C SER A 864 5.03 28.71 -5.98
N MET A 865 5.63 29.39 -5.01
CA MET A 865 6.12 28.81 -3.76
C MET A 865 5.59 29.60 -2.57
N ILE A 866 5.52 28.97 -1.41
CA ILE A 866 5.20 29.61 -0.13
C ILE A 866 6.42 29.42 0.77
N ALA A 867 6.81 30.48 1.47
CA ALA A 867 7.75 30.38 2.57
C ALA A 867 7.15 30.92 3.87
N TYR A 868 7.52 30.30 4.98
CA TYR A 868 7.09 30.66 6.31
C TYR A 868 8.20 30.41 7.32
N SER A 869 8.26 31.22 8.38
CA SER A 869 9.11 30.99 9.54
C SER A 869 8.37 31.40 10.82
N ARG A 870 8.41 30.55 11.84
CA ARG A 870 7.82 30.88 13.15
C ARG A 870 8.67 31.92 13.87
N ASP A 871 9.98 31.67 13.91
CA ASP A 871 10.91 32.45 14.73
C ASP A 871 11.59 33.57 13.92
N GLY A 872 11.42 33.57 12.60
CA GLY A 872 12.05 34.52 11.68
C GLY A 872 13.53 34.22 11.43
N TYR A 873 14.08 34.82 10.38
CA TYR A 873 15.49 34.82 10.10
C TYR A 873 15.89 36.03 9.25
N GLU A 874 17.05 36.62 9.55
CA GLU A 874 17.56 37.76 8.78
C GLU A 874 18.07 37.34 7.38
N LYS A 875 18.60 36.12 7.27
CA LYS A 875 19.23 35.64 6.05
C LYS A 875 19.26 34.12 5.99
N ARG A 876 18.36 33.52 5.22
CA ARG A 876 18.38 32.09 4.89
C ARG A 876 18.48 31.89 3.39
N THR A 877 19.25 30.89 2.98
CA THR A 877 19.39 30.51 1.56
C THR A 877 18.72 29.17 1.36
N TRP A 878 17.69 29.15 0.52
CA TRP A 878 16.96 27.96 0.12
C TRP A 878 17.47 27.50 -1.24
N ARG A 879 17.77 26.20 -1.35
CA ARG A 879 18.01 25.59 -2.65
C ARG A 879 16.65 25.25 -3.26
N LEU A 880 16.41 25.73 -4.48
CA LEU A 880 15.14 25.49 -5.15
C LEU A 880 15.04 24.04 -5.68
N PRO A 881 13.82 23.47 -5.67
CA PRO A 881 13.50 22.23 -6.39
C PRO A 881 13.96 22.19 -7.85
N ALA A 882 14.06 20.98 -8.40
CA ALA A 882 14.51 20.79 -9.78
C ALA A 882 13.67 21.58 -10.80
N ALA A 883 12.36 21.67 -10.55
CA ALA A 883 11.40 22.39 -11.38
C ALA A 883 11.72 23.89 -11.55
N PHE A 884 12.38 24.53 -10.56
CA PHE A 884 12.68 25.96 -10.57
C PHE A 884 14.16 26.26 -10.89
N ARG A 885 14.97 25.29 -11.32
CA ARG A 885 16.42 25.49 -11.57
C ARG A 885 16.75 26.56 -12.61
N LYS A 886 15.84 26.80 -13.56
CA LYS A 886 16.01 27.81 -14.62
C LYS A 886 15.54 29.21 -14.19
N ALA A 887 14.94 29.33 -13.00
CA ALA A 887 14.45 30.60 -12.52
C ALA A 887 15.61 31.59 -12.27
N THR A 888 15.36 32.85 -12.59
CA THR A 888 16.37 33.92 -12.44
C THR A 888 15.93 35.00 -11.47
N GLN A 889 14.63 35.09 -11.18
CA GLN A 889 14.08 36.10 -10.30
C GLN A 889 12.86 35.56 -9.55
N ALA A 890 12.61 36.09 -8.36
CA ALA A 890 11.40 35.87 -7.60
C ALA A 890 10.80 37.20 -7.15
N GLU A 891 9.48 37.32 -7.22
CA GLU A 891 8.71 38.36 -6.53
C GLU A 891 8.13 37.81 -5.24
N ILE A 892 8.17 38.60 -4.17
CA ILE A 892 7.79 38.19 -2.82
C ILE A 892 6.60 39.04 -2.38
N PHE A 893 5.56 38.39 -1.89
CA PHE A 893 4.34 39.01 -1.38
C PHE A 893 4.07 38.51 0.04
N VAL A 894 3.86 39.42 1.00
CA VAL A 894 3.40 39.04 2.35
C VAL A 894 1.95 38.58 2.25
N VAL A 895 1.62 37.48 2.94
CA VAL A 895 0.26 36.93 3.01
C VAL A 895 -0.36 37.25 4.37
N THR A 896 -1.54 37.86 4.35
CA THR A 896 -2.31 38.20 5.55
C THR A 896 -3.78 37.81 5.39
N ALA A 897 -4.56 37.89 6.47
CA ALA A 897 -6.01 37.72 6.42
C ALA A 897 -6.72 38.81 5.58
N ASN A 898 -6.03 39.92 5.25
CA ASN A 898 -6.56 40.99 4.42
C ASN A 898 -6.24 40.82 2.93
N GLY A 899 -5.23 40.03 2.59
CA GLY A 899 -4.82 39.75 1.21
C GLY A 899 -3.31 39.60 1.08
N THR A 900 -2.81 39.80 -0.13
CA THR A 900 -1.36 39.79 -0.42
C THR A 900 -0.84 41.18 -0.73
N GLU A 901 0.35 41.51 -0.21
CA GLU A 901 1.01 42.79 -0.42
C GLU A 901 2.44 42.58 -0.91
N LYS A 902 2.87 43.31 -1.94
CA LYS A 902 4.21 43.12 -2.53
C LYS A 902 5.28 43.60 -1.54
N LYS A 903 6.12 42.67 -1.07
CA LYS A 903 7.28 42.94 -0.20
C LYS A 903 8.51 43.38 -0.99
N GLY A 904 8.70 42.81 -2.18
CA GLY A 904 9.86 43.11 -3.01
C GLY A 904 10.16 42.03 -4.06
N SER A 905 11.40 42.01 -4.53
CA SER A 905 11.90 40.97 -5.43
C SER A 905 13.34 40.61 -5.12
N THR A 906 13.76 39.40 -5.46
CA THR A 906 15.13 38.91 -5.26
C THR A 906 15.62 38.15 -6.48
N LYS A 907 16.93 38.19 -6.72
CA LYS A 907 17.56 37.43 -7.80
C LYS A 907 17.78 35.99 -7.35
N ILE A 908 17.50 35.04 -8.24
CA ILE A 908 17.84 33.64 -8.08
C ILE A 908 19.16 33.39 -8.81
N SER A 909 20.15 32.88 -8.09
CA SER A 909 21.47 32.58 -8.65
C SER A 909 21.81 31.13 -8.37
N LYS A 910 22.24 30.39 -9.41
CA LYS A 910 22.61 28.97 -9.30
C LYS A 910 21.52 28.11 -8.63
N GLY A 911 20.25 28.43 -8.88
CA GLY A 911 19.10 27.74 -8.27
C GLY A 911 18.93 27.96 -6.77
N GLN A 912 19.48 29.05 -6.23
CA GLN A 912 19.35 29.41 -4.82
C GLN A 912 18.54 30.69 -4.66
N LEU A 913 17.61 30.66 -3.70
CA LEU A 913 16.75 31.75 -3.31
C LEU A 913 17.13 32.21 -1.90
N ARG A 914 17.48 33.49 -1.75
CA ARG A 914 17.82 34.07 -0.46
C ARG A 914 16.65 34.89 0.06
N LEU A 915 16.22 34.61 1.29
CA LEU A 915 15.06 35.22 1.94
C LEU A 915 15.43 35.80 3.31
N GLN A 916 14.65 36.80 3.71
CA GLN A 916 14.56 37.34 5.06
C GLN A 916 13.08 37.28 5.46
N LEU A 917 12.80 36.62 6.58
CA LEU A 917 11.45 36.52 7.14
C LEU A 917 11.42 37.05 8.56
N SER A 918 10.41 37.84 8.89
CA SER A 918 10.09 38.20 10.28
C SER A 918 9.46 37.01 11.01
N PRO A 919 9.43 37.00 12.36
CA PRO A 919 8.69 36.00 13.11
C PRO A 919 7.22 35.93 12.66
N ASP A 920 6.69 34.70 12.57
CA ASP A 920 5.35 34.36 12.06
C ASP A 920 5.02 34.93 10.65
N GLU A 921 6.02 35.22 9.84
CA GLU A 921 5.78 35.75 8.49
C GLU A 921 5.57 34.63 7.47
N MET A 922 4.45 34.73 6.74
CA MET A 922 4.14 33.91 5.57
C MET A 922 4.28 34.77 4.31
N VAL A 923 5.00 34.27 3.31
CA VAL A 923 5.14 34.93 2.00
C VAL A 923 4.78 33.99 0.85
N TRP A 924 4.08 34.53 -0.14
CA TRP A 924 3.94 33.94 -1.46
C TRP A 924 5.06 34.42 -2.36
N ILE A 925 5.69 33.49 -3.06
CA ILE A 925 6.87 33.71 -3.89
C ILE A 925 6.50 33.31 -5.31
N LYS A 926 6.45 34.30 -6.21
CA LYS A 926 6.20 34.10 -7.62
C LYS A 926 7.52 34.03 -8.38
N ILE A 927 7.82 32.86 -8.93
CA ILE A 927 9.05 32.57 -9.66
C ILE A 927 8.94 33.04 -11.12
N LYS A 928 9.97 33.73 -11.61
CA LYS A 928 10.07 34.26 -12.97
C LYS A 928 11.14 33.53 -13.81
#